data_AF-V4L5U9-F1
#
_entry.id   AF-V4L5U9-F1
#
_cell.length_a   1.000
_cell.length_b   1.000
_cell.length_c   1.000
_cell.angle_alpha   90.00
_cell.angle_beta   90.00
_cell.angle_gamma   90.00
#
_symmetry.space_group_name_H-M   'P 1'
#
loop_
_entity.id
_entity.type
_entity.pdbx_description
1 polymer ?
#
loop_
_entity_poly.entity_id
_entity_poly.type
_entity_poly.pdbx_seq_one_letter_code
_entity_poly.pdbx_strand_id
1 'polypeptide(L)'
;MAESNHKDQKPISYDKSNKLIYSSSSSSSSPCSFTAIILLLIFLSYFLYSFSFISFLNPYSPSKIPNTLLVPVIRLGSGQKPTEEKTELKHIVFGIAASSNLWKRRREYVKTWWRPNGEMKGAVWLDKPVNDTVSSHSSALLPEIKISSDTSSFKYRYRNGHRSAIRITRIVSETVRMLNGTESERNVRWVVMGDDDTVFFPENLVRVLRKYDHKQFYYIGAPSESHLQNLHQFSYGMAYGGGGFAISYPLAKVLEKMQDRCIERYSDLYGSDDRIHACMAELGVPLTREVGFHQFDVYGNLLGLLSVHPQAPIVSIHHLDVVEPIFPKTSRVKAIKRLMIPAKLDSASLVQQSICYDTSRQWTMSISWGYTVHITRTYMPARMMEVPTRTFNDWHKRHDFTNLAFNTRPVTYTDCQRPRVFFMSHVLNDSSSGSTVSVYLRHNEWNPKCDWGIPDPSDINRIFVYKKPDPDRWNKVVIRLVPSRDSKLAFVNAIEVISAPKDLIADVATSVSHDGTTGKFNDLAKQAMEVVYRINVGGRKVTPFNDTLWRTWVPDDEFLKTGGDASEKAYFTGRIKYRPGGASREVGPDNVYNTARVAKRSNSLVDMSWIFPVSTGYKYLIRMHFCDIASKSLNMLYFNVYINGNLAYQDLDISYSTGYVLASPYYIDFLVDFIKNPSGSSSITVSVGPSNKTSVDEHVVDAMLNGVEIMKMNNSMGSLDGFVSTDMILSSCPNRRNLSIFIAMLAFMCIFMSFYIVAQRKKVRDDFGWTKLSMDVRQDYPKSGNQFAARKP
;
A
#
# COMPACT_ATOMS: atom_id res chain seq x y z
N MET A 1 -23.27 83.99 31.03
CA MET A 1 -23.98 82.75 30.64
C MET A 1 -22.92 81.67 30.52
N ALA A 2 -22.55 80.96 31.59
CA ALA A 2 -23.36 80.08 32.46
C ALA A 2 -23.84 78.83 31.67
N GLU A 3 -23.55 77.58 32.04
CA GLU A 3 -22.78 76.96 33.15
C GLU A 3 -22.09 75.68 32.59
N SER A 4 -20.90 75.23 33.03
CA SER A 4 -20.64 74.33 34.20
C SER A 4 -21.49 73.04 34.18
N ASN A 5 -21.07 71.81 34.52
CA ASN A 5 -19.80 71.16 34.92
C ASN A 5 -20.05 69.61 34.86
N HIS A 6 -19.14 68.64 35.12
CA HIS A 6 -17.77 68.62 35.68
C HIS A 6 -16.92 67.47 35.05
N LYS A 7 -15.70 67.27 35.56
CA LYS A 7 -14.78 66.11 35.46
C LYS A 7 -15.16 64.97 36.43
N ASP A 8 -14.69 63.73 36.21
CA ASP A 8 -13.49 63.18 36.90
C ASP A 8 -13.17 61.69 36.58
N GLN A 9 -12.00 61.21 37.06
CA GLN A 9 -11.40 59.90 36.75
C GLN A 9 -11.75 58.80 37.76
N LYS A 10 -11.75 57.53 37.28
CA LYS A 10 -11.42 56.23 37.95
C LYS A 10 -11.78 56.02 39.44
N PRO A 11 -12.35 54.85 39.78
CA PRO A 11 -11.45 53.74 40.18
C PRO A 11 -11.84 52.35 39.67
N ILE A 12 -10.89 51.41 39.79
CA ILE A 12 -11.10 49.96 39.69
C ILE A 12 -11.60 49.45 41.04
N SER A 13 -12.63 48.60 41.06
CA SER A 13 -12.96 47.76 42.22
C SER A 13 -13.57 46.43 41.77
N TYR A 14 -13.27 45.36 42.51
CA TYR A 14 -13.89 44.04 42.38
C TYR A 14 -14.92 43.86 43.49
N ASP A 15 -16.05 43.18 43.22
CA ASP A 15 -16.67 42.35 44.26
C ASP A 15 -17.40 41.11 43.71
N LYS A 16 -17.61 40.14 44.59
CA LYS A 16 -18.15 38.80 44.37
C LYS A 16 -19.66 38.75 44.64
N SER A 17 -20.48 38.58 43.61
CA SER A 17 -21.75 37.82 43.74
C SER A 17 -22.36 37.49 42.37
N ASN A 18 -22.13 36.27 41.89
CA ASN A 18 -22.79 35.77 40.68
C ASN A 18 -24.28 35.50 40.93
N LYS A 19 -25.16 36.43 40.51
CA LYS A 19 -26.51 36.18 39.92
C LYS A 19 -27.31 37.48 39.76
N LEU A 20 -27.84 37.74 38.56
CA LEU A 20 -29.29 37.63 38.31
C LEU A 20 -29.64 37.65 36.80
N ILE A 21 -30.53 36.72 36.43
CA ILE A 21 -31.69 36.82 35.50
C ILE A 21 -31.63 37.88 34.38
N TYR A 22 -31.69 37.41 33.13
CA TYR A 22 -32.01 38.23 31.95
C TYR A 22 -33.52 38.32 31.70
N SER A 23 -34.01 39.51 31.36
CA SER A 23 -35.40 39.77 30.95
C SER A 23 -35.69 39.24 29.54
N SER A 24 -36.91 38.71 29.35
CA SER A 24 -37.43 38.29 28.06
C SER A 24 -37.91 39.46 27.18
N SER A 25 -37.50 39.50 25.92
CA SER A 25 -38.40 39.46 24.73
C SER A 25 -37.79 40.09 23.47
N SER A 26 -37.54 39.27 22.45
CA SER A 26 -37.64 39.68 21.04
C SER A 26 -37.75 38.43 20.17
N SER A 27 -38.76 38.39 19.30
CA SER A 27 -39.07 37.23 18.45
C SER A 27 -38.19 37.21 17.21
N SER A 28 -37.43 36.13 17.00
CA SER A 28 -36.91 35.75 15.69
C SER A 28 -37.15 34.26 15.43
N SER A 29 -37.62 33.94 14.23
CA SER A 29 -37.92 32.58 13.79
C SER A 29 -36.63 31.76 13.68
N SER A 30 -36.58 30.60 14.34
CA SER A 30 -35.33 29.83 14.44
C SER A 30 -34.90 29.20 13.11
N PRO A 31 -33.60 29.15 12.79
CA PRO A 31 -33.08 28.51 11.57
C PRO A 31 -33.25 26.97 11.54
N CYS A 32 -33.70 26.34 12.64
CA CYS A 32 -33.93 24.90 12.70
C CYS A 32 -35.15 24.41 11.88
N SER A 33 -36.13 25.27 11.61
CA SER A 33 -37.30 24.89 10.79
C SER A 33 -36.93 24.61 9.34
N PHE A 34 -36.00 25.40 8.79
CA PHE A 34 -35.57 25.28 7.39
C PHE A 34 -34.71 24.03 7.15
N THR A 35 -33.82 23.70 8.09
CA THR A 35 -32.98 22.49 8.03
C THR A 35 -33.81 21.20 8.13
N ALA A 36 -34.88 21.19 8.91
CA ALA A 36 -35.77 20.03 9.03
C ALA A 36 -36.50 19.73 7.70
N ILE A 37 -36.96 20.77 7.00
CA ILE A 37 -37.62 20.64 5.68
C ILE A 37 -36.64 20.11 4.63
N ILE A 38 -35.39 20.61 4.60
CA ILE A 38 -34.36 20.11 3.67
C ILE A 38 -34.06 18.63 3.92
N LEU A 39 -33.94 18.20 5.18
CA LEU A 39 -33.70 16.79 5.52
C LEU A 39 -34.88 15.89 5.15
N LEU A 40 -36.13 16.37 5.28
CA LEU A 40 -37.33 15.65 4.85
C LEU A 40 -37.34 15.44 3.32
N LEU A 41 -36.95 16.45 2.54
CA LEU A 41 -36.86 16.37 1.08
C LEU A 41 -35.75 15.42 0.61
N ILE A 42 -34.61 15.40 1.30
CA ILE A 42 -33.53 14.43 1.06
C ILE A 42 -34.01 13.00 1.38
N PHE A 43 -34.75 12.81 2.48
CA PHE A 43 -35.32 11.51 2.84
C PHE A 43 -36.32 11.01 1.77
N LEU A 44 -37.21 11.89 1.30
CA LEU A 44 -38.21 11.54 0.27
C LEU A 44 -37.55 11.18 -1.07
N SER A 45 -36.50 11.89 -1.48
CA SER A 45 -35.77 11.57 -2.72
C SER A 45 -35.02 10.24 -2.63
N TYR A 46 -34.43 9.92 -1.47
CA TYR A 46 -33.74 8.65 -1.24
C TYR A 46 -34.71 7.47 -1.20
N PHE A 47 -35.90 7.65 -0.59
CA PHE A 47 -36.97 6.65 -0.59
C PHE A 47 -37.41 6.30 -2.01
N LEU A 48 -37.72 7.31 -2.84
CA LEU A 48 -38.11 7.12 -4.25
C LEU A 48 -36.99 6.47 -5.09
N TYR A 49 -35.72 6.84 -4.84
CA TYR A 49 -34.57 6.23 -5.51
C TYR A 49 -34.40 4.74 -5.13
N SER A 50 -34.57 4.39 -3.86
CA SER A 50 -34.51 2.99 -3.42
C SER A 50 -35.63 2.12 -4.01
N PHE A 51 -36.81 2.70 -4.25
CA PHE A 51 -37.95 2.01 -4.88
C PHE A 51 -37.70 1.70 -6.35
N SER A 52 -37.05 2.62 -7.10
CA SER A 52 -36.69 2.37 -8.50
C SER A 52 -35.54 1.36 -8.64
N PHE A 53 -34.55 1.40 -7.73
CA PHE A 53 -33.40 0.50 -7.75
C PHE A 53 -33.77 -0.97 -7.56
N ILE A 54 -34.72 -1.27 -6.65
CA ILE A 54 -35.20 -2.64 -6.41
C ILE A 54 -35.96 -3.20 -7.64
N SER A 55 -36.57 -2.34 -8.45
CA SER A 55 -37.28 -2.75 -9.68
C SER A 55 -36.33 -3.15 -10.82
N PHE A 56 -35.03 -2.85 -10.69
CA PHE A 56 -34.01 -3.12 -11.72
C PHE A 56 -33.18 -4.39 -11.45
N LEU A 57 -33.26 -4.96 -10.24
CA LEU A 57 -32.48 -6.12 -9.84
C LEU A 57 -33.22 -7.44 -10.11
N ASN A 58 -33.20 -7.85 -11.38
CA ASN A 58 -33.51 -9.23 -11.77
C ASN A 58 -32.21 -9.91 -12.27
N PRO A 59 -31.43 -10.61 -11.40
CA PRO A 59 -30.08 -11.05 -11.75
C PRO A 59 -30.07 -12.29 -12.65
N TYR A 60 -29.22 -12.23 -13.68
CA TYR A 60 -28.82 -13.39 -14.49
C TYR A 60 -28.18 -14.49 -13.63
N SER A 61 -28.42 -15.75 -14.02
CA SER A 61 -27.87 -16.93 -13.33
C SER A 61 -26.45 -17.27 -13.81
N PRO A 62 -25.45 -17.43 -12.92
CA PRO A 62 -24.11 -17.91 -13.29
C PRO A 62 -24.07 -19.43 -13.46
N SER A 63 -23.39 -19.90 -14.51
CA SER A 63 -23.20 -21.33 -14.80
C SER A 63 -22.03 -21.97 -14.01
N LYS A 64 -22.05 -23.31 -13.94
CA LYS A 64 -21.22 -24.13 -13.04
C LYS A 64 -19.71 -24.05 -13.32
N ILE A 65 -18.90 -23.99 -12.26
CA ILE A 65 -17.44 -24.19 -12.29
C ILE A 65 -17.12 -25.68 -12.00
N PRO A 66 -16.22 -26.33 -12.76
CA PRO A 66 -15.74 -27.67 -12.45
C PRO A 66 -14.58 -27.67 -11.44
N ASN A 67 -14.56 -28.64 -10.53
CA ASN A 67 -13.46 -28.85 -9.58
C ASN A 67 -12.22 -29.44 -10.27
N THR A 68 -11.07 -28.77 -10.16
CA THR A 68 -9.73 -29.33 -9.84
C THR A 68 -8.63 -28.29 -10.10
N LEU A 69 -7.76 -28.04 -9.12
CA LEU A 69 -6.35 -27.65 -9.30
C LEU A 69 -5.64 -27.59 -7.94
N LEU A 70 -4.86 -28.62 -7.62
CA LEU A 70 -3.88 -28.59 -6.54
C LEU A 70 -2.55 -28.10 -7.12
N VAL A 71 -1.92 -27.10 -6.48
CA VAL A 71 -0.60 -26.58 -6.86
C VAL A 71 0.40 -26.91 -5.74
N PRO A 72 1.59 -27.48 -6.05
CA PRO A 72 2.54 -27.90 -5.03
C PRO A 72 3.34 -26.72 -4.45
N VAL A 73 3.56 -26.74 -3.13
CA VAL A 73 4.40 -25.76 -2.43
C VAL A 73 5.88 -26.08 -2.65
N ILE A 74 6.61 -25.16 -3.29
CA ILE A 74 8.06 -25.26 -3.49
C ILE A 74 8.78 -24.73 -2.23
N ARG A 75 9.65 -25.53 -1.63
CA ARG A 75 10.53 -25.10 -0.53
C ARG A 75 11.69 -24.27 -1.07
N LEU A 76 11.92 -23.07 -0.53
CA LEU A 76 13.19 -22.35 -0.73
C LEU A 76 14.27 -22.96 0.17
N GLY A 77 15.33 -23.48 -0.43
CA GLY A 77 16.56 -23.85 0.27
C GLY A 77 17.42 -22.64 0.57
N SER A 78 17.95 -22.56 1.79
CA SER A 78 19.00 -21.60 2.14
C SER A 78 20.34 -22.04 1.52
N GLY A 79 20.96 -21.16 0.74
CA GLY A 79 22.30 -21.33 0.21
C GLY A 79 23.00 -19.98 0.14
N GLN A 80 24.23 -19.90 0.64
CA GLN A 80 25.04 -18.68 0.57
C GLN A 80 25.18 -18.24 -0.89
N LYS A 81 24.69 -17.03 -1.22
CA LYS A 81 24.95 -16.42 -2.53
C LYS A 81 26.35 -15.78 -2.53
N PRO A 82 27.19 -16.04 -3.55
CA PRO A 82 28.32 -15.17 -3.83
C PRO A 82 27.82 -13.77 -4.19
N THR A 83 28.70 -12.76 -4.15
CA THR A 83 28.39 -11.37 -4.52
C THR A 83 27.84 -11.28 -5.94
N GLU A 84 26.51 -11.23 -6.04
CA GLU A 84 25.77 -11.34 -7.30
C GLU A 84 25.84 -10.02 -8.08
N GLU A 85 26.25 -10.08 -9.35
CA GLU A 85 26.38 -8.91 -10.22
C GLU A 85 25.06 -8.14 -10.27
N LYS A 86 25.08 -6.80 -10.13
CA LYS A 86 23.86 -5.97 -10.12
C LYS A 86 23.12 -6.04 -11.46
N THR A 87 21.80 -5.92 -11.44
CA THR A 87 20.97 -5.84 -12.67
C THR A 87 21.33 -4.57 -13.47
N GLU A 88 21.28 -4.66 -14.80
CA GLU A 88 21.69 -3.63 -15.77
C GLU A 88 20.84 -3.75 -17.04
N LEU A 89 20.89 -2.78 -17.96
CA LEU A 89 20.09 -2.80 -19.19
C LEU A 89 20.31 -4.07 -20.04
N LYS A 90 21.55 -4.57 -20.11
CA LYS A 90 21.91 -5.81 -20.82
C LYS A 90 21.17 -7.08 -20.33
N HIS A 91 20.60 -7.00 -19.12
CA HIS A 91 19.87 -8.08 -18.44
C HIS A 91 18.34 -8.00 -18.64
N ILE A 92 17.84 -6.96 -19.32
CA ILE A 92 16.41 -6.68 -19.53
C ILE A 92 16.09 -6.87 -21.02
N VAL A 93 14.96 -7.51 -21.32
CA VAL A 93 14.45 -7.67 -22.69
C VAL A 93 13.06 -7.05 -22.79
N PHE A 94 12.87 -6.16 -23.76
CA PHE A 94 11.60 -5.47 -24.00
C PHE A 94 10.75 -6.19 -25.07
N GLY A 95 9.48 -6.47 -24.77
CA GLY A 95 8.46 -6.86 -25.74
C GLY A 95 7.48 -5.71 -25.94
N ILE A 96 7.63 -4.97 -27.05
CA ILE A 96 6.81 -3.77 -27.31
C ILE A 96 5.60 -4.15 -28.17
N ALA A 97 4.39 -3.85 -27.69
CA ALA A 97 3.15 -4.05 -28.41
C ALA A 97 2.88 -2.90 -29.39
N ALA A 98 2.83 -3.19 -30.68
CA ALA A 98 2.58 -2.18 -31.70
C ALA A 98 1.47 -2.61 -32.68
N SER A 99 0.80 -1.63 -33.30
CA SER A 99 -0.11 -1.87 -34.43
C SER A 99 0.48 -1.32 -35.72
N SER A 100 0.46 -2.12 -36.78
CA SER A 100 0.94 -1.76 -38.13
C SER A 100 0.34 -0.44 -38.65
N ASN A 101 -0.93 -0.18 -38.33
CA ASN A 101 -1.64 1.05 -38.70
C ASN A 101 -1.15 2.31 -37.97
N LEU A 102 -0.69 2.19 -36.72
CA LEU A 102 -0.24 3.32 -35.89
C LEU A 102 1.29 3.48 -35.87
N TRP A 103 2.02 2.42 -36.21
CA TRP A 103 3.48 2.31 -36.11
C TRP A 103 4.23 3.46 -36.78
N LYS A 104 3.79 3.88 -37.99
CA LYS A 104 4.40 5.00 -38.73
C LYS A 104 4.51 6.30 -37.91
N ARG A 105 3.55 6.53 -37.00
CA ARG A 105 3.56 7.66 -36.05
C ARG A 105 4.23 7.28 -34.73
N ARG A 106 3.82 6.16 -34.12
CA ARG A 106 4.18 5.81 -32.74
C ARG A 106 5.63 5.39 -32.55
N ARG A 107 6.30 4.87 -33.58
CA ARG A 107 7.76 4.61 -33.57
C ARG A 107 8.60 5.83 -33.17
N GLU A 108 8.10 7.05 -33.39
CA GLU A 108 8.80 8.28 -33.01
C GLU A 108 8.83 8.50 -31.48
N TYR A 109 7.94 7.87 -30.71
CA TYR A 109 8.04 7.80 -29.24
C TYR A 109 9.12 6.78 -28.82
N VAL A 110 9.14 5.58 -29.42
CA VAL A 110 10.16 4.55 -29.15
C VAL A 110 11.58 5.10 -29.38
N LYS A 111 11.80 5.83 -30.48
CA LYS A 111 13.07 6.53 -30.79
C LYS A 111 13.52 7.57 -29.74
N THR A 112 12.69 7.95 -28.76
CA THR A 112 13.09 8.92 -27.71
C THR A 112 13.85 8.29 -26.55
N TRP A 113 13.62 6.99 -26.28
CA TRP A 113 14.15 6.27 -25.13
C TRP A 113 14.93 5.00 -25.49
N TRP A 114 14.67 4.40 -26.65
CA TRP A 114 15.42 3.24 -27.12
C TRP A 114 16.89 3.58 -27.38
N ARG A 115 17.79 2.69 -26.95
CA ARG A 115 19.23 2.82 -27.19
C ARG A 115 19.68 1.80 -28.23
N PRO A 116 20.34 2.24 -29.33
CA PRO A 116 20.77 1.37 -30.42
C PRO A 116 22.02 0.55 -30.04
N ASN A 117 22.64 -0.09 -31.04
CA ASN A 117 23.96 -0.72 -30.93
C ASN A 117 24.08 -1.85 -29.87
N GLY A 118 22.96 -2.47 -29.49
CA GLY A 118 22.93 -3.60 -28.56
C GLY A 118 22.95 -3.23 -27.07
N GLU A 119 22.91 -1.95 -26.70
CA GLU A 119 22.75 -1.53 -25.29
C GLU A 119 21.44 -2.04 -24.66
N MET A 120 20.39 -2.15 -25.47
CA MET A 120 19.06 -2.66 -25.09
C MET A 120 18.67 -3.83 -25.98
N LYS A 121 17.98 -4.81 -25.40
CA LYS A 121 17.49 -6.01 -26.08
C LYS A 121 15.97 -6.00 -26.13
N GLY A 122 15.38 -6.45 -27.22
CA GLY A 122 13.92 -6.48 -27.36
C GLY A 122 13.44 -6.42 -28.79
N ALA A 123 12.13 -6.57 -28.95
CA ALA A 123 11.45 -6.56 -30.24
C ALA A 123 10.13 -5.77 -30.18
N VAL A 124 9.76 -5.19 -31.31
CA VAL A 124 8.45 -4.61 -31.58
C VAL A 124 7.59 -5.66 -32.26
N TRP A 125 6.52 -6.08 -31.60
CA TRP A 125 5.59 -7.07 -32.10
C TRP A 125 4.40 -6.40 -32.80
N LEU A 126 4.35 -6.51 -34.14
CA LEU A 126 3.27 -6.01 -34.98
C LEU A 126 2.24 -7.09 -35.31
N ASP A 127 1.02 -6.66 -35.65
CA ASP A 127 -0.05 -7.52 -36.15
C ASP A 127 0.10 -7.88 -37.64
N LYS A 128 0.79 -7.04 -38.43
CA LYS A 128 1.04 -7.25 -39.87
C LYS A 128 2.37 -6.64 -40.29
N PRO A 129 3.01 -7.15 -41.38
CA PRO A 129 4.14 -6.49 -42.00
C PRO A 129 3.85 -5.05 -42.39
N VAL A 130 4.86 -4.19 -42.27
CA VAL A 130 4.81 -2.78 -42.70
C VAL A 130 5.84 -2.55 -43.79
N ASN A 131 5.44 -1.90 -44.89
CA ASN A 131 6.36 -1.49 -45.95
C ASN A 131 7.15 -0.26 -45.49
N ASP A 132 8.13 -0.48 -44.62
CA ASP A 132 8.95 0.58 -44.05
C ASP A 132 10.19 0.80 -44.94
N THR A 133 10.04 1.66 -45.96
CA THR A 133 11.14 2.19 -46.79
C THR A 133 12.00 3.18 -46.01
N VAL A 134 12.59 2.67 -44.92
CA VAL A 134 13.40 3.41 -43.96
C VAL A 134 14.85 3.40 -44.43
N SER A 135 15.47 4.58 -44.53
CA SER A 135 16.90 4.67 -44.81
C SER A 135 17.71 3.91 -43.74
N SER A 136 18.84 3.32 -44.14
CA SER A 136 19.69 2.47 -43.28
C SER A 136 20.09 3.10 -41.93
N HIS A 137 20.05 4.43 -41.83
CA HIS A 137 20.35 5.18 -40.61
C HIS A 137 19.19 5.23 -39.60
N SER A 138 17.93 5.12 -40.05
CA SER A 138 16.75 5.17 -39.18
C SER A 138 16.27 3.78 -38.72
N SER A 139 16.72 2.69 -39.35
CA SER A 139 16.49 1.33 -38.84
C SER A 139 17.37 1.04 -37.61
N ALA A 140 18.58 1.58 -37.57
CA ALA A 140 19.50 1.43 -36.43
C ALA A 140 18.96 1.99 -35.10
N LEU A 141 18.01 2.94 -35.15
CA LEU A 141 17.45 3.65 -33.98
C LEU A 141 16.22 2.97 -33.35
N LEU A 142 15.84 1.77 -33.80
CA LEU A 142 14.65 1.04 -33.35
C LEU A 142 14.99 -0.39 -32.89
N PRO A 143 14.15 -1.03 -32.06
CA PRO A 143 14.25 -2.46 -31.79
C PRO A 143 13.95 -3.29 -33.05
N GLU A 144 14.28 -4.58 -33.01
CA GLU A 144 13.95 -5.50 -34.10
C GLU A 144 12.42 -5.60 -34.28
N ILE A 145 11.94 -5.55 -35.52
CA ILE A 145 10.50 -5.70 -35.82
C ILE A 145 10.19 -7.18 -36.03
N LYS A 146 9.24 -7.71 -35.27
CA LYS A 146 8.69 -9.07 -35.38
C LYS A 146 7.19 -9.00 -35.68
N ILE A 147 6.67 -10.05 -36.32
CA ILE A 147 5.22 -10.22 -36.51
C ILE A 147 4.73 -11.26 -35.50
N SER A 148 3.67 -10.95 -34.77
CA SER A 148 3.06 -11.91 -33.85
C SER A 148 2.49 -13.11 -34.60
N SER A 149 2.55 -14.27 -33.96
CA SER A 149 1.96 -15.51 -34.44
C SER A 149 0.43 -15.45 -34.50
N ASP A 150 -0.16 -16.32 -35.33
CA ASP A 150 -1.60 -16.36 -35.51
C ASP A 150 -2.33 -16.70 -34.19
N THR A 151 -3.49 -16.05 -34.01
CA THR A 151 -4.38 -16.17 -32.86
C THR A 151 -5.82 -16.49 -33.29
N SER A 152 -6.04 -16.86 -34.55
CA SER A 152 -7.34 -17.26 -35.11
C SER A 152 -8.02 -18.39 -34.34
N SER A 153 -7.26 -19.36 -33.81
CA SER A 153 -7.75 -20.51 -33.05
C SER A 153 -8.38 -20.17 -31.70
N PHE A 154 -7.95 -19.09 -31.04
CA PHE A 154 -8.40 -18.78 -29.68
C PHE A 154 -9.85 -18.27 -29.65
N LYS A 155 -10.61 -18.65 -28.62
CA LYS A 155 -11.96 -18.14 -28.40
C LYS A 155 -11.88 -16.71 -27.85
N TYR A 156 -12.67 -15.81 -28.42
CA TYR A 156 -12.89 -14.45 -27.91
C TYR A 156 -14.40 -14.23 -27.80
N ARG A 157 -14.91 -14.18 -26.58
CA ARG A 157 -16.37 -14.15 -26.30
C ARG A 157 -16.88 -12.77 -25.86
N TYR A 158 -15.98 -11.89 -25.42
CA TYR A 158 -16.36 -10.55 -24.99
C TYR A 158 -16.86 -9.72 -26.19
N ARG A 159 -18.13 -9.32 -26.16
CA ARG A 159 -18.82 -8.74 -27.34
C ARG A 159 -18.33 -7.34 -27.73
N ASN A 160 -17.86 -6.54 -26.77
CA ASN A 160 -17.57 -5.11 -26.96
C ASN A 160 -16.06 -4.79 -26.92
N GLY A 161 -15.21 -5.72 -27.34
CA GLY A 161 -13.74 -5.57 -27.29
C GLY A 161 -13.06 -6.10 -28.56
N HIS A 162 -11.77 -5.77 -28.72
CA HIS A 162 -11.05 -6.06 -29.96
C HIS A 162 -10.17 -7.31 -29.84
N ARG A 163 -10.29 -8.23 -30.82
CA ARG A 163 -9.60 -9.53 -30.82
C ARG A 163 -8.06 -9.42 -30.74
N SER A 164 -7.48 -8.28 -31.12
CA SER A 164 -6.03 -8.01 -30.95
C SER A 164 -5.55 -8.08 -29.50
N ALA A 165 -6.44 -7.98 -28.51
CA ALA A 165 -6.10 -8.20 -27.10
C ALA A 165 -5.47 -9.58 -26.86
N ILE A 166 -5.91 -10.62 -27.58
CA ILE A 166 -5.31 -11.98 -27.49
C ILE A 166 -3.85 -11.95 -27.95
N ARG A 167 -3.58 -11.28 -29.09
CA ARG A 167 -2.22 -11.10 -29.62
C ARG A 167 -1.32 -10.36 -28.62
N ILE A 168 -1.81 -9.24 -28.07
CA ILE A 168 -1.06 -8.42 -27.11
C ILE A 168 -0.76 -9.21 -25.83
N THR A 169 -1.71 -10.03 -25.34
CA THR A 169 -1.49 -10.96 -24.21
C THR A 169 -0.26 -11.84 -24.45
N ARG A 170 -0.04 -12.32 -25.68
CA ARG A 170 1.01 -13.30 -26.01
C ARG A 170 2.41 -12.70 -26.13
N ILE A 171 2.57 -11.38 -26.14
CA ILE A 171 3.86 -10.72 -26.40
C ILE A 171 4.97 -11.12 -25.42
N VAL A 172 4.66 -11.35 -24.15
CA VAL A 172 5.64 -11.86 -23.17
C VAL A 172 6.15 -13.24 -23.59
N SER A 173 5.24 -14.14 -23.96
CA SER A 173 5.56 -15.51 -24.41
C SER A 173 6.26 -15.52 -25.77
N GLU A 174 5.87 -14.67 -26.71
CA GLU A 174 6.55 -14.49 -27.99
C GLU A 174 7.99 -13.97 -27.79
N THR A 175 8.19 -13.05 -26.85
CA THR A 175 9.52 -12.55 -26.47
C THR A 175 10.35 -13.62 -25.77
N VAL A 176 9.77 -14.49 -24.93
CA VAL A 176 10.47 -15.64 -24.33
C VAL A 176 10.85 -16.67 -25.40
N ARG A 177 9.95 -16.98 -26.34
CA ARG A 177 10.20 -17.91 -27.47
C ARG A 177 11.32 -17.40 -28.38
N MET A 178 11.39 -16.08 -28.61
CA MET A 178 12.48 -15.43 -29.37
C MET A 178 13.86 -15.60 -28.69
N LEU A 179 13.91 -15.67 -27.37
CA LEU A 179 15.15 -15.83 -26.60
C LEU A 179 15.59 -17.29 -26.46
N ASN A 180 14.65 -18.24 -26.48
CA ASN A 180 14.86 -19.64 -26.14
C ASN A 180 15.91 -20.32 -27.04
N GLY A 181 16.96 -20.87 -26.43
CA GLY A 181 18.08 -21.52 -27.13
C GLY A 181 19.15 -20.56 -27.66
N THR A 182 19.00 -19.24 -27.48
CA THR A 182 20.02 -18.26 -27.89
C THR A 182 21.09 -18.06 -26.81
N GLU A 183 22.30 -17.67 -27.20
CA GLU A 183 23.33 -17.26 -26.22
C GLU A 183 22.86 -16.08 -25.35
N SER A 184 22.07 -15.18 -25.93
CA SER A 184 21.54 -14.00 -25.26
C SER A 184 20.67 -14.32 -24.04
N GLU A 185 20.03 -15.50 -24.05
CA GLU A 185 19.12 -16.01 -23.02
C GLU A 185 19.78 -16.13 -21.64
N ARG A 186 21.05 -16.58 -21.62
CA ARG A 186 21.79 -16.89 -20.39
C ARG A 186 21.93 -15.70 -19.45
N ASN A 187 21.86 -14.48 -20.01
CA ASN A 187 21.99 -13.22 -19.29
C ASN A 187 20.66 -12.48 -19.10
N VAL A 188 19.51 -13.09 -19.42
CA VAL A 188 18.19 -12.44 -19.21
C VAL A 188 17.71 -12.64 -17.79
N ARG A 189 17.36 -11.53 -17.13
CA ARG A 189 16.83 -11.50 -15.75
C ARG A 189 15.39 -11.02 -15.70
N TRP A 190 14.98 -10.15 -16.64
CA TRP A 190 13.66 -9.52 -16.67
C TRP A 190 13.14 -9.42 -18.10
N VAL A 191 11.85 -9.71 -18.30
CA VAL A 191 11.09 -9.39 -19.51
C VAL A 191 10.17 -8.23 -19.19
N VAL A 192 10.23 -7.16 -19.97
CA VAL A 192 9.44 -5.94 -19.78
C VAL A 192 8.49 -5.78 -20.94
N MET A 193 7.21 -5.58 -20.66
CA MET A 193 6.17 -5.32 -21.65
C MET A 193 5.75 -3.86 -21.58
N GLY A 194 5.40 -3.29 -22.74
CA GLY A 194 4.80 -1.97 -22.88
C GLY A 194 4.28 -1.74 -24.30
N ASP A 195 3.49 -0.70 -24.51
CA ASP A 195 2.90 -0.36 -25.81
C ASP A 195 3.77 0.60 -26.63
N ASP A 196 3.44 0.79 -27.91
CA ASP A 196 4.20 1.62 -28.85
C ASP A 196 4.09 3.14 -28.62
N ASP A 197 3.14 3.60 -27.81
CA ASP A 197 3.11 4.95 -27.23
C ASP A 197 3.54 5.04 -25.76
N THR A 198 4.11 3.96 -25.21
CA THR A 198 4.77 3.96 -23.90
C THR A 198 6.20 4.49 -24.01
N VAL A 199 6.56 5.42 -23.12
CA VAL A 199 7.91 5.96 -22.99
C VAL A 199 8.51 5.53 -21.66
N PHE A 200 9.56 4.73 -21.71
CA PHE A 200 10.31 4.29 -20.53
C PHE A 200 11.48 5.22 -20.20
N PHE A 201 11.85 5.25 -18.93
CA PHE A 201 13.08 5.85 -18.41
C PHE A 201 14.03 4.72 -17.98
N PRO A 202 14.90 4.20 -18.87
CA PRO A 202 15.52 2.88 -18.69
C PRO A 202 16.41 2.77 -17.43
N GLU A 203 17.04 3.86 -17.01
CA GLU A 203 17.89 3.88 -15.82
C GLU A 203 17.05 3.78 -14.54
N ASN A 204 15.86 4.38 -14.53
CA ASN A 204 14.91 4.28 -13.43
C ASN A 204 14.26 2.90 -13.36
N LEU A 205 13.94 2.30 -14.51
CA LEU A 205 13.53 0.90 -14.59
C LEU A 205 14.61 -0.04 -13.99
N VAL A 206 15.88 0.15 -14.35
CA VAL A 206 17.00 -0.61 -13.74
C VAL A 206 17.11 -0.38 -12.23
N ARG A 207 16.96 0.87 -11.75
CA ARG A 207 16.93 1.17 -10.30
C ARG A 207 15.80 0.41 -9.59
N VAL A 208 14.61 0.35 -10.17
CA VAL A 208 13.47 -0.38 -9.61
C VAL A 208 13.75 -1.89 -9.59
N LEU A 209 14.19 -2.48 -10.70
CA LEU A 209 14.44 -3.92 -10.81
C LEU A 209 15.65 -4.41 -9.99
N ARG A 210 16.54 -3.51 -9.55
CA ARG A 210 17.62 -3.82 -8.59
C ARG A 210 17.12 -4.10 -7.17
N LYS A 211 15.90 -3.72 -6.82
CA LYS A 211 15.29 -4.02 -5.50
C LYS A 211 14.92 -5.49 -5.31
N TYR A 212 14.81 -6.26 -6.41
CA TYR A 212 14.17 -7.58 -6.43
C TYR A 212 15.13 -8.70 -6.84
N ASP A 213 15.01 -9.86 -6.20
CA ASP A 213 15.76 -11.06 -6.59
C ASP A 213 15.16 -11.68 -7.85
N HIS A 214 15.73 -11.35 -9.00
CA HIS A 214 15.35 -11.86 -10.33
C HIS A 214 15.22 -13.40 -10.47
N LYS A 215 15.73 -14.18 -9.51
CA LYS A 215 15.56 -15.66 -9.47
C LYS A 215 14.22 -16.11 -8.89
N GLN A 216 13.51 -15.24 -8.18
CA GLN A 216 12.16 -15.49 -7.65
C GLN A 216 11.09 -15.02 -8.65
N PHE A 217 9.84 -15.46 -8.44
CA PHE A 217 8.71 -15.03 -9.25
C PHE A 217 8.23 -13.63 -8.84
N TYR A 218 8.38 -12.67 -9.73
CA TYR A 218 7.91 -11.29 -9.58
C TYR A 218 7.16 -10.82 -10.82
N TYR A 219 5.97 -10.27 -10.60
CA TYR A 219 5.18 -9.48 -11.55
C TYR A 219 5.09 -8.06 -11.01
N ILE A 220 5.76 -7.11 -11.67
CA ILE A 220 6.01 -5.75 -11.15
C ILE A 220 5.38 -4.72 -12.09
N GLY A 221 4.63 -3.76 -11.55
CA GLY A 221 4.04 -2.66 -12.31
C GLY A 221 3.08 -1.84 -11.44
N ALA A 222 2.11 -1.16 -12.05
CA ALA A 222 1.13 -0.35 -11.31
C ALA A 222 -0.31 -0.55 -11.80
N PRO A 223 -1.31 -0.42 -10.91
CA PRO A 223 -2.70 -0.23 -11.29
C PRO A 223 -2.88 1.15 -11.95
N SER A 224 -4.03 1.35 -12.61
CA SER A 224 -4.38 2.60 -13.30
C SER A 224 -4.57 3.77 -12.33
N GLU A 225 -4.36 4.99 -12.81
CA GLU A 225 -4.76 6.22 -12.11
C GLU A 225 -6.28 6.34 -11.90
N SER A 226 -7.10 5.53 -12.58
CA SER A 226 -8.56 5.54 -12.47
C SER A 226 -9.11 4.46 -11.52
N HIS A 227 -9.84 4.90 -10.49
CA HIS A 227 -10.57 4.04 -9.56
C HIS A 227 -11.62 3.18 -10.26
N LEU A 228 -12.33 3.73 -11.26
CA LEU A 228 -13.34 3.00 -12.04
C LEU A 228 -12.70 1.86 -12.85
N GLN A 229 -11.54 2.11 -13.47
CA GLN A 229 -10.79 1.06 -14.17
C GLN A 229 -10.35 -0.04 -13.21
N ASN A 230 -9.84 0.32 -12.03
CA ASN A 230 -9.32 -0.65 -11.05
C ASN A 230 -10.38 -1.45 -10.27
N LEU A 231 -11.57 -0.90 -10.03
CA LEU A 231 -12.65 -1.59 -9.29
C LEU A 231 -13.69 -2.25 -10.18
N HIS A 232 -14.21 -1.51 -11.17
CA HIS A 232 -15.43 -1.91 -11.89
C HIS A 232 -15.12 -2.61 -13.21
N GLN A 233 -13.97 -2.32 -13.82
CA GLN A 233 -13.62 -2.84 -15.13
C GLN A 233 -12.55 -3.95 -15.09
N PHE A 234 -11.57 -3.84 -14.18
CA PHE A 234 -10.43 -4.74 -14.08
C PHE A 234 -10.07 -5.06 -12.61
N SER A 235 -8.85 -4.76 -12.14
CA SER A 235 -8.42 -5.07 -10.78
C SER A 235 -7.28 -4.19 -10.27
N TYR A 236 -7.34 -3.82 -8.98
CA TYR A 236 -6.18 -3.33 -8.22
C TYR A 236 -5.02 -4.34 -8.08
N GLY A 237 -5.25 -5.62 -8.43
CA GLY A 237 -4.22 -6.67 -8.48
C GLY A 237 -3.48 -6.78 -9.82
N MET A 238 -3.82 -5.94 -10.81
CA MET A 238 -3.28 -5.97 -12.18
C MET A 238 -2.29 -4.83 -12.43
N ALA A 239 -1.19 -5.12 -13.12
CA ALA A 239 -0.41 -4.08 -13.79
C ALA A 239 -0.96 -3.84 -15.20
N TYR A 240 -1.20 -2.58 -15.54
CA TYR A 240 -1.68 -2.20 -16.87
C TYR A 240 -0.52 -2.24 -17.87
N GLY A 241 -0.76 -2.84 -19.04
CA GLY A 241 0.24 -3.11 -20.07
C GLY A 241 0.75 -1.83 -20.73
N GLY A 242 -0.14 -0.86 -20.94
CA GLY A 242 0.23 0.46 -21.46
C GLY A 242 1.22 1.18 -20.54
N GLY A 243 0.92 1.27 -19.25
CA GLY A 243 1.84 1.80 -18.22
C GLY A 243 3.12 0.98 -18.10
N GLY A 244 3.12 -0.26 -18.59
CA GLY A 244 4.25 -1.17 -18.63
C GLY A 244 4.37 -2.01 -17.37
N PHE A 245 4.92 -3.21 -17.53
CA PHE A 245 5.22 -4.11 -16.42
C PHE A 245 6.46 -4.94 -16.68
N ALA A 246 7.08 -5.42 -15.60
CA ALA A 246 8.25 -6.30 -15.63
C ALA A 246 7.93 -7.65 -14.99
N ILE A 247 8.37 -8.73 -15.65
CA ILE A 247 8.25 -10.10 -15.17
C ILE A 247 9.66 -10.68 -15.01
N SER A 248 9.94 -11.28 -13.86
CA SER A 248 11.19 -12.04 -13.62
C SER A 248 11.32 -13.17 -14.64
N TYR A 249 12.50 -13.37 -15.23
CA TYR A 249 12.68 -14.33 -16.32
C TYR A 249 12.22 -15.78 -16.01
N PRO A 250 12.42 -16.33 -14.78
CA PRO A 250 11.87 -17.64 -14.41
C PRO A 250 10.33 -17.70 -14.50
N LEU A 251 9.62 -16.65 -14.06
CA LEU A 251 8.17 -16.55 -14.17
C LEU A 251 7.73 -16.42 -15.64
N ALA A 252 8.46 -15.64 -16.45
CA ALA A 252 8.15 -15.50 -17.87
C ALA A 252 8.22 -16.86 -18.61
N LYS A 253 9.18 -17.73 -18.26
CA LYS A 253 9.27 -19.11 -18.76
C LYS A 253 8.12 -20.02 -18.31
N VAL A 254 7.59 -19.83 -17.11
CA VAL A 254 6.43 -20.60 -16.63
C VAL A 254 5.15 -20.11 -17.31
N LEU A 255 4.98 -18.80 -17.44
CA LEU A 255 3.88 -18.18 -18.18
C LEU A 255 3.84 -18.69 -19.62
N GLU A 256 4.96 -18.67 -20.35
CA GLU A 256 5.03 -19.12 -21.76
C GLU A 256 4.43 -20.52 -21.96
N LYS A 257 4.72 -21.47 -21.05
CA LYS A 257 4.25 -22.86 -21.12
C LYS A 257 2.77 -23.07 -20.79
N MET A 258 2.10 -22.07 -20.21
CA MET A 258 0.70 -22.19 -19.77
C MET A 258 -0.23 -21.14 -20.37
N GLN A 259 0.30 -20.02 -20.87
CA GLN A 259 -0.49 -18.85 -21.25
C GLN A 259 -1.53 -19.16 -22.33
N ASP A 260 -1.18 -19.96 -23.34
CA ASP A 260 -2.11 -20.32 -24.41
C ASP A 260 -3.37 -21.04 -23.85
N ARG A 261 -3.21 -21.92 -22.84
CA ARG A 261 -4.34 -22.57 -22.14
C ARG A 261 -5.11 -21.62 -21.21
N CYS A 262 -4.44 -20.64 -20.61
CA CYS A 262 -5.08 -19.59 -19.80
C CYS A 262 -5.93 -18.66 -20.69
N ILE A 263 -5.44 -18.26 -21.86
CA ILE A 263 -6.17 -17.44 -22.84
C ILE A 263 -7.49 -18.13 -23.27
N GLU A 264 -7.48 -19.45 -23.45
CA GLU A 264 -8.68 -20.23 -23.74
C GLU A 264 -9.68 -20.26 -22.58
N ARG A 265 -9.22 -20.50 -21.35
CA ARG A 265 -10.08 -20.48 -20.14
C ARG A 265 -10.73 -19.11 -19.95
N TYR A 266 -9.93 -18.06 -20.03
CA TYR A 266 -10.37 -16.67 -19.86
C TYR A 266 -10.81 -16.01 -21.18
N SER A 267 -11.41 -16.79 -22.09
CA SER A 267 -11.93 -16.30 -23.39
C SER A 267 -12.95 -15.17 -23.29
N ASP A 268 -13.59 -15.01 -22.13
CA ASP A 268 -14.60 -13.99 -21.80
C ASP A 268 -14.00 -12.65 -21.28
N LEU A 269 -12.70 -12.56 -20.98
CA LEU A 269 -12.06 -11.32 -20.50
C LEU A 269 -11.81 -10.30 -21.62
N TYR A 270 -11.92 -9.00 -21.30
CA TYR A 270 -11.89 -7.90 -22.28
C TYR A 270 -10.52 -7.68 -22.92
N GLY A 271 -9.52 -7.38 -22.08
CA GLY A 271 -8.22 -6.83 -22.48
C GLY A 271 -7.07 -7.83 -22.39
N SER A 272 -5.88 -7.40 -22.82
CA SER A 272 -4.63 -8.14 -22.61
C SER A 272 -4.26 -8.23 -21.13
N ASP A 273 -4.39 -7.11 -20.43
CA ASP A 273 -3.84 -6.91 -19.09
C ASP A 273 -4.60 -7.77 -18.08
N ASP A 274 -5.92 -7.81 -18.24
CA ASP A 274 -6.88 -8.64 -17.51
C ASP A 274 -6.55 -10.13 -17.67
N ARG A 275 -6.19 -10.55 -18.89
CA ARG A 275 -5.75 -11.92 -19.18
C ARG A 275 -4.37 -12.23 -18.60
N ILE A 276 -3.42 -11.30 -18.66
CA ILE A 276 -2.11 -11.44 -18.00
C ILE A 276 -2.31 -11.62 -16.50
N HIS A 277 -3.10 -10.76 -15.86
CA HIS A 277 -3.42 -10.85 -14.44
C HIS A 277 -4.11 -12.17 -14.07
N ALA A 278 -5.08 -12.63 -14.86
CA ALA A 278 -5.70 -13.93 -14.66
C ALA A 278 -4.68 -15.09 -14.74
N CYS A 279 -3.76 -15.07 -15.72
CA CYS A 279 -2.68 -16.06 -15.78
C CYS A 279 -1.70 -15.96 -14.59
N MET A 280 -1.41 -14.76 -14.09
CA MET A 280 -0.57 -14.58 -12.89
C MET A 280 -1.26 -15.10 -11.62
N ALA A 281 -2.58 -14.92 -11.52
CA ALA A 281 -3.39 -15.46 -10.44
C ALA A 281 -3.42 -17.00 -10.43
N GLU A 282 -3.51 -17.65 -11.60
CA GLU A 282 -3.36 -19.11 -11.72
C GLU A 282 -1.96 -19.60 -11.26
N LEU A 283 -0.93 -18.79 -11.48
CA LEU A 283 0.44 -19.06 -11.02
C LEU A 283 0.68 -18.68 -9.56
N GLY A 284 -0.32 -18.12 -8.86
CA GLY A 284 -0.20 -17.67 -7.47
C GLY A 284 0.73 -16.47 -7.27
N VAL A 285 1.01 -15.69 -8.32
CA VAL A 285 1.92 -14.53 -8.26
C VAL A 285 1.12 -13.22 -8.18
N PRO A 286 1.14 -12.51 -7.04
CA PRO A 286 0.47 -11.22 -6.91
C PRO A 286 1.28 -10.09 -7.56
N LEU A 287 0.60 -8.98 -7.88
CA LEU A 287 1.25 -7.75 -8.32
C LEU A 287 2.12 -7.14 -7.21
N THR A 288 3.39 -6.95 -7.55
CA THR A 288 4.33 -6.10 -6.82
C THR A 288 4.19 -4.67 -7.33
N ARG A 289 3.59 -3.79 -6.52
CA ARG A 289 3.26 -2.41 -6.93
C ARG A 289 4.47 -1.47 -6.90
N GLU A 290 4.71 -0.79 -8.02
CA GLU A 290 5.73 0.23 -8.21
C GLU A 290 5.11 1.50 -8.81
N VAL A 291 4.90 2.52 -7.98
CA VAL A 291 4.08 3.72 -8.34
C VAL A 291 4.67 4.64 -9.41
N GLY A 292 5.85 4.31 -9.96
CA GLY A 292 6.48 5.04 -11.06
C GLY A 292 6.12 4.53 -12.45
N PHE A 293 5.40 3.40 -12.57
CA PHE A 293 4.80 2.98 -13.83
C PHE A 293 3.46 3.72 -13.99
N HIS A 294 3.28 4.48 -15.08
CA HIS A 294 2.06 5.28 -15.29
C HIS A 294 1.30 4.88 -16.54
N GLN A 295 0.07 4.40 -16.33
CA GLN A 295 -0.90 4.10 -17.38
C GLN A 295 -1.51 5.39 -17.95
N PHE A 296 -1.66 6.43 -17.14
CA PHE A 296 -2.31 7.70 -17.47
C PHE A 296 -3.68 7.50 -18.15
N ASP A 297 -4.58 6.73 -17.51
CA ASP A 297 -6.02 6.72 -17.85
C ASP A 297 -6.72 8.01 -17.37
N VAL A 298 -6.24 9.14 -17.87
CA VAL A 298 -6.71 10.50 -17.60
C VAL A 298 -6.72 11.29 -18.91
N TYR A 299 -7.48 12.38 -18.96
CA TYR A 299 -7.61 13.20 -20.18
C TYR A 299 -7.19 14.65 -19.95
N GLY A 300 -6.67 15.33 -20.97
CA GLY A 300 -6.27 16.74 -20.88
C GLY A 300 -4.83 16.94 -20.37
N ASN A 301 -4.63 17.90 -19.48
CA ASN A 301 -3.30 18.42 -19.13
C ASN A 301 -2.69 17.72 -17.89
N LEU A 302 -1.61 16.97 -18.10
CA LEU A 302 -0.86 16.23 -17.06
C LEU A 302 -0.06 17.10 -16.07
N LEU A 303 -0.12 18.44 -16.18
CA LEU A 303 0.63 19.39 -15.34
C LEU A 303 0.56 19.05 -13.85
N GLY A 304 -0.62 18.78 -13.31
CA GLY A 304 -0.82 18.46 -11.89
C GLY A 304 -0.13 17.16 -11.44
N LEU A 305 -0.14 16.12 -12.29
CA LEU A 305 0.51 14.84 -12.01
C LEU A 305 2.04 14.95 -12.07
N LEU A 306 2.58 15.50 -13.15
CA LEU A 306 4.03 15.58 -13.37
C LEU A 306 4.72 16.67 -12.53
N SER A 307 3.99 17.69 -12.06
CA SER A 307 4.54 18.69 -11.13
C SER A 307 4.60 18.22 -9.68
N VAL A 308 3.87 17.13 -9.37
CA VAL A 308 3.66 16.59 -8.02
C VAL A 308 3.75 15.05 -8.09
N HIS A 309 4.77 14.55 -8.78
CA HIS A 309 5.00 13.12 -8.91
C HIS A 309 5.28 12.52 -7.51
N PRO A 310 4.75 11.32 -7.18
CA PRO A 310 5.05 10.64 -5.91
C PRO A 310 6.55 10.49 -5.65
N GLN A 311 6.94 10.25 -4.39
CA GLN A 311 8.35 9.99 -4.03
C GLN A 311 8.80 8.59 -4.47
N ALA A 312 8.94 8.42 -5.79
CA ALA A 312 9.45 7.25 -6.49
C ALA A 312 10.14 7.71 -7.79
N PRO A 313 11.08 6.94 -8.34
CA PRO A 313 11.60 7.20 -9.68
C PRO A 313 10.50 7.01 -10.72
N ILE A 314 10.28 7.98 -11.61
CA ILE A 314 9.39 7.79 -12.77
C ILE A 314 9.98 6.73 -13.70
N VAL A 315 9.23 5.66 -13.99
CA VAL A 315 9.69 4.50 -14.77
C VAL A 315 9.17 4.54 -16.19
N SER A 316 7.90 4.90 -16.36
CA SER A 316 7.23 4.93 -17.65
C SER A 316 6.02 5.86 -17.66
N ILE A 317 5.65 6.33 -18.84
CA ILE A 317 4.43 7.11 -19.11
C ILE A 317 3.76 6.60 -20.38
N HIS A 318 2.43 6.59 -20.40
CA HIS A 318 1.61 6.02 -21.47
C HIS A 318 0.50 6.99 -21.94
N HIS A 319 -0.33 6.56 -22.90
CA HIS A 319 -1.46 7.30 -23.47
C HIS A 319 -1.10 8.71 -23.98
N LEU A 320 0.14 8.90 -24.45
CA LEU A 320 0.65 10.19 -24.92
C LEU A 320 -0.16 10.78 -26.08
N ASP A 321 -0.76 9.93 -26.92
CA ASP A 321 -1.64 10.35 -28.02
C ASP A 321 -3.01 10.90 -27.52
N VAL A 322 -3.43 10.56 -26.30
CA VAL A 322 -4.71 10.94 -25.68
C VAL A 322 -4.60 12.26 -24.92
N VAL A 323 -3.53 12.40 -24.12
CA VAL A 323 -3.26 13.58 -23.27
C VAL A 323 -2.73 14.77 -24.07
N GLU A 324 -2.79 15.97 -23.49
CA GLU A 324 -2.16 17.16 -24.07
C GLU A 324 -0.62 17.07 -24.04
N PRO A 325 0.10 17.76 -24.96
CA PRO A 325 1.56 17.80 -24.91
C PRO A 325 2.06 18.37 -23.57
N ILE A 326 2.87 17.59 -22.85
CA ILE A 326 3.36 17.93 -21.49
C ILE A 326 4.09 19.29 -21.42
N PHE A 327 4.59 19.81 -22.54
CA PHE A 327 5.14 21.16 -22.68
C PHE A 327 4.27 21.98 -23.65
N PRO A 328 3.80 23.19 -23.25
CA PRO A 328 2.89 24.00 -24.06
C PRO A 328 3.54 24.44 -25.37
N LYS A 329 2.71 24.58 -26.42
CA LYS A 329 3.11 24.99 -27.78
C LYS A 329 4.18 24.08 -28.43
N THR A 330 4.26 22.81 -28.03
CA THR A 330 5.14 21.81 -28.66
C THR A 330 4.36 20.57 -29.11
N SER A 331 4.89 19.81 -30.06
CA SER A 331 4.31 18.51 -30.42
C SER A 331 4.71 17.44 -29.40
N ARG A 332 3.85 16.43 -29.19
CA ARG A 332 4.05 15.34 -28.20
C ARG A 332 5.45 14.74 -28.24
N VAL A 333 5.93 14.33 -29.41
CA VAL A 333 7.30 13.78 -29.59
C VAL A 333 8.40 14.80 -29.21
N LYS A 334 8.24 16.09 -29.58
CA LYS A 334 9.21 17.14 -29.17
C LYS A 334 9.17 17.38 -27.67
N ALA A 335 7.99 17.30 -27.04
CA ALA A 335 7.81 17.42 -25.60
C ALA A 335 8.52 16.30 -24.84
N ILE A 336 8.39 15.04 -25.30
CA ILE A 336 9.14 13.91 -24.74
C ILE A 336 10.65 14.07 -24.96
N LYS A 337 11.10 14.40 -26.18
CA LYS A 337 12.53 14.63 -26.45
C LYS A 337 13.13 15.71 -25.54
N ARG A 338 12.35 16.73 -25.15
CA ARG A 338 12.72 17.76 -24.17
C ARG A 338 12.77 17.22 -22.74
N LEU A 339 11.82 16.39 -22.32
CA LEU A 339 11.85 15.72 -21.00
C LEU A 339 13.03 14.74 -20.86
N MET A 340 13.44 14.10 -21.95
CA MET A 340 14.59 13.18 -21.95
C MET A 340 15.95 13.88 -21.78
N ILE A 341 16.04 15.21 -21.91
CA ILE A 341 17.29 15.96 -21.68
C ILE A 341 17.71 15.91 -20.20
N PRO A 342 16.91 16.38 -19.22
CA PRO A 342 17.23 16.22 -17.80
C PRO A 342 17.28 14.74 -17.37
N ALA A 343 16.49 13.85 -17.99
CA ALA A 343 16.53 12.42 -17.69
C ALA A 343 17.93 11.81 -17.91
N LYS A 344 18.64 12.24 -18.96
CA LYS A 344 20.02 11.80 -19.25
C LYS A 344 21.06 12.36 -18.28
N LEU A 345 20.77 13.49 -17.63
CA LEU A 345 21.67 14.12 -16.64
C LEU A 345 21.46 13.57 -15.23
N ASP A 346 20.20 13.40 -14.80
CA ASP A 346 19.84 12.83 -13.50
C ASP A 346 18.40 12.27 -13.51
N SER A 347 18.22 11.09 -14.11
CA SER A 347 16.94 10.37 -14.13
C SER A 347 16.37 10.10 -12.73
N ALA A 348 17.20 9.95 -11.70
CA ALA A 348 16.74 9.69 -10.33
C ALA A 348 15.97 10.89 -9.73
N SER A 349 16.29 12.10 -10.17
CA SER A 349 15.64 13.35 -9.72
C SER A 349 14.58 13.88 -10.68
N LEU A 350 14.34 13.23 -11.81
CA LEU A 350 13.35 13.66 -12.80
C LEU A 350 11.94 13.73 -12.21
N VAL A 351 11.23 14.83 -12.50
CA VAL A 351 9.89 15.21 -12.00
C VAL A 351 9.71 15.21 -10.47
N GLN A 352 10.80 15.08 -9.71
CA GLN A 352 10.73 15.06 -8.24
C GLN A 352 10.46 16.47 -7.71
N GLN A 353 9.45 16.59 -6.85
CA GLN A 353 9.06 17.85 -6.25
C GLN A 353 10.04 18.28 -5.14
N SER A 354 10.33 19.57 -5.08
CA SER A 354 10.97 20.26 -3.95
C SER A 354 10.17 21.51 -3.61
N ILE A 355 9.84 21.71 -2.33
CA ILE A 355 8.98 22.80 -1.85
C ILE A 355 9.82 23.78 -1.04
N CYS A 356 9.79 25.06 -1.41
CA CYS A 356 10.52 26.15 -0.77
C CYS A 356 9.57 27.29 -0.38
N TYR A 357 9.94 28.05 0.65
CA TYR A 357 9.16 29.18 1.16
C TYR A 357 9.99 30.47 1.10
N ASP A 358 9.54 31.46 0.35
CA ASP A 358 10.08 32.82 0.41
C ASP A 358 9.28 33.58 1.48
N THR A 359 9.85 33.68 2.68
CA THR A 359 9.24 34.38 3.81
C THR A 359 9.20 35.89 3.61
N SER A 360 10.08 36.45 2.77
CA SER A 360 10.14 37.89 2.51
C SER A 360 9.01 38.36 1.57
N ARG A 361 8.67 37.54 0.58
CA ARG A 361 7.60 37.82 -0.40
C ARG A 361 6.30 37.07 -0.09
N GLN A 362 6.26 36.24 0.95
CA GLN A 362 5.15 35.36 1.30
C GLN A 362 4.74 34.44 0.13
N TRP A 363 5.72 33.88 -0.58
CA TRP A 363 5.50 32.96 -1.69
C TRP A 363 5.81 31.52 -1.30
N THR A 364 5.02 30.59 -1.83
CA THR A 364 5.36 29.17 -1.85
C THR A 364 5.83 28.78 -3.24
N MET A 365 7.02 28.19 -3.32
CA MET A 365 7.61 27.70 -4.56
C MET A 365 7.61 26.17 -4.58
N SER A 366 7.19 25.57 -5.69
CA SER A 366 7.27 24.12 -5.93
C SER A 366 8.04 23.87 -7.20
N ILE A 367 9.14 23.13 -7.12
CA ILE A 367 10.07 22.84 -8.20
C ILE A 367 9.97 21.34 -8.51
N SER A 368 9.40 20.98 -9.66
CA SER A 368 9.47 19.63 -10.24
C SER A 368 10.66 19.60 -11.20
N TRP A 369 11.77 19.02 -10.76
CA TRP A 369 13.04 19.18 -11.47
C TRP A 369 13.02 18.51 -12.85
N GLY A 370 13.42 19.28 -13.86
CA GLY A 370 13.36 18.88 -15.27
C GLY A 370 12.00 19.11 -15.94
N TYR A 371 10.97 19.57 -15.20
CA TYR A 371 9.63 19.78 -15.75
C TYR A 371 9.09 21.20 -15.50
N THR A 372 8.77 21.57 -14.26
CA THR A 372 8.05 22.82 -13.93
C THR A 372 8.51 23.48 -12.63
N VAL A 373 8.31 24.80 -12.55
CA VAL A 373 8.33 25.56 -11.30
C VAL A 373 7.00 26.29 -11.14
N HIS A 374 6.37 26.16 -9.99
CA HIS A 374 5.15 26.88 -9.60
C HIS A 374 5.50 27.89 -8.51
N ILE A 375 5.04 29.14 -8.65
CA ILE A 375 5.08 30.15 -7.57
C ILE A 375 3.65 30.53 -7.22
N THR A 376 3.23 30.26 -5.99
CA THR A 376 1.93 30.68 -5.45
C THR A 376 2.10 31.84 -4.47
N ARG A 377 1.27 32.88 -4.61
CA ARG A 377 1.12 33.97 -3.64
C ARG A 377 0.37 33.41 -2.42
N THR A 378 0.98 33.45 -1.22
CA THR A 378 0.60 32.83 0.06
C THR A 378 1.46 31.62 0.49
N TYR A 379 1.44 31.35 1.79
CA TYR A 379 1.99 30.14 2.41
C TYR A 379 1.05 28.94 2.19
N MET A 380 1.53 27.92 1.46
CA MET A 380 0.83 26.65 1.26
C MET A 380 1.56 25.53 2.00
N PRO A 381 0.92 24.83 2.95
CA PRO A 381 1.55 23.72 3.66
C PRO A 381 2.06 22.63 2.71
N ALA A 382 3.21 22.02 3.02
CA ALA A 382 3.81 20.97 2.18
C ALA A 382 2.82 19.83 1.87
N ARG A 383 2.07 19.37 2.88
CA ARG A 383 0.97 18.38 2.74
C ARG A 383 -0.07 18.75 1.67
N MET A 384 -0.30 20.04 1.40
CA MET A 384 -1.20 20.49 0.33
C MET A 384 -0.47 20.61 -1.02
N MET A 385 0.81 20.97 -1.01
CA MET A 385 1.64 21.04 -2.22
C MET A 385 1.95 19.67 -2.81
N GLU A 386 2.01 18.62 -1.98
CA GLU A 386 2.12 17.21 -2.36
C GLU A 386 0.82 16.59 -2.93
N VAL A 387 -0.28 17.34 -2.97
CA VAL A 387 -1.53 16.92 -3.61
C VAL A 387 -1.60 17.47 -5.03
N PRO A 388 -1.70 16.61 -6.08
CA PRO A 388 -1.84 17.04 -7.47
C PRO A 388 -3.00 17.99 -7.71
N THR A 389 -2.77 19.03 -8.52
CA THR A 389 -3.82 19.96 -8.96
C THR A 389 -4.69 19.34 -10.06
N ARG A 390 -6.00 19.61 -10.01
CA ARG A 390 -7.01 19.16 -10.98
C ARG A 390 -6.87 19.86 -12.34
N THR A 391 -5.82 19.52 -13.10
CA THR A 391 -5.56 20.04 -14.47
C THR A 391 -5.98 19.05 -15.57
N PHE A 392 -6.38 17.84 -15.19
CA PHE A 392 -6.78 16.73 -16.04
C PHE A 392 -8.15 16.20 -15.60
N ASN A 393 -8.84 15.52 -16.52
CA ASN A 393 -10.14 14.88 -16.32
C ASN A 393 -9.98 13.37 -16.13
N ASP A 394 -11.04 12.68 -15.72
CA ASP A 394 -11.06 11.22 -15.72
C ASP A 394 -10.99 10.62 -17.15
N TRP A 395 -10.79 9.31 -17.23
CA TRP A 395 -10.74 8.57 -18.50
C TRP A 395 -11.98 8.76 -19.38
N HIS A 396 -13.15 8.98 -18.76
CA HIS A 396 -14.42 9.23 -19.44
C HIS A 396 -14.64 10.71 -19.81
N LYS A 397 -13.57 11.53 -19.70
CA LYS A 397 -13.51 12.97 -19.97
C LYS A 397 -14.41 13.81 -19.08
N ARG A 398 -14.83 13.29 -17.93
CA ARG A 398 -15.66 13.98 -16.94
C ARG A 398 -14.78 14.72 -15.94
N HIS A 399 -15.29 15.83 -15.40
CA HIS A 399 -14.70 16.52 -14.26
C HIS A 399 -15.05 15.82 -12.92
N ASP A 400 -14.98 14.48 -12.91
CA ASP A 400 -15.27 13.66 -11.74
C ASP A 400 -13.98 13.17 -11.10
N PHE A 401 -13.50 13.97 -10.14
CA PHE A 401 -12.27 13.70 -9.41
C PHE A 401 -12.42 12.62 -8.33
N THR A 402 -13.63 12.07 -8.13
CA THR A 402 -13.86 10.92 -7.23
C THR A 402 -13.51 9.59 -7.90
N ASN A 403 -13.48 9.56 -9.25
CA ASN A 403 -13.05 8.40 -10.05
C ASN A 403 -11.52 8.22 -10.13
N LEU A 404 -10.73 9.00 -9.40
CA LEU A 404 -9.26 8.91 -9.37
C LEU A 404 -8.80 8.04 -8.20
N ALA A 405 -7.78 7.21 -8.43
CA ALA A 405 -7.21 6.31 -7.40
C ALA A 405 -6.34 7.02 -6.36
N PHE A 406 -6.33 8.36 -6.34
CA PHE A 406 -5.49 9.21 -5.49
C PHE A 406 -6.17 10.58 -5.25
N ASN A 407 -5.76 11.25 -4.16
CA ASN A 407 -6.32 12.55 -3.80
C ASN A 407 -5.89 13.67 -4.76
N THR A 408 -6.81 14.57 -5.11
CA THR A 408 -6.53 15.77 -5.91
C THR A 408 -7.14 17.02 -5.29
N ARG A 409 -6.50 18.17 -5.51
CA ARG A 409 -6.97 19.49 -5.04
C ARG A 409 -7.35 20.40 -6.22
N PRO A 410 -8.26 21.38 -6.01
CA PRO A 410 -8.47 22.46 -6.97
C PRO A 410 -7.15 23.13 -7.38
N VAL A 411 -7.08 23.60 -8.63
CA VAL A 411 -5.95 24.42 -9.12
C VAL A 411 -5.82 25.69 -8.27
N THR A 412 -6.96 26.26 -7.87
CA THR A 412 -7.13 27.43 -7.03
C THR A 412 -8.30 27.24 -6.06
N TYR A 413 -8.21 27.81 -4.86
CA TYR A 413 -9.39 28.05 -4.00
C TYR A 413 -9.98 29.45 -4.24
N THR A 414 -9.15 30.41 -4.64
CA THR A 414 -9.56 31.71 -5.19
C THR A 414 -8.66 32.04 -6.38
N ASP A 415 -9.15 32.78 -7.38
CA ASP A 415 -8.39 33.06 -8.61
C ASP A 415 -7.04 33.75 -8.35
N CYS A 416 -6.95 34.50 -7.25
CA CYS A 416 -5.73 35.15 -6.78
C CYS A 416 -4.65 34.18 -6.26
N GLN A 417 -5.02 32.95 -5.84
CA GLN A 417 -4.07 31.88 -5.49
C GLN A 417 -3.50 31.16 -6.73
N ARG A 418 -3.82 31.59 -7.95
CA ARG A 418 -3.38 30.88 -9.17
C ARG A 418 -1.85 30.85 -9.25
N PRO A 419 -1.22 29.66 -9.27
CA PRO A 419 0.23 29.56 -9.35
C PRO A 419 0.72 30.15 -10.69
N ARG A 420 1.80 30.94 -10.65
CA ARG A 420 2.55 31.25 -11.88
C ARG A 420 3.39 30.03 -12.24
N VAL A 421 3.12 29.46 -13.41
CA VAL A 421 3.75 28.24 -13.91
C VAL A 421 4.90 28.59 -14.85
N PHE A 422 6.04 27.94 -14.66
CA PHE A 422 7.23 28.08 -15.49
C PHE A 422 7.65 26.69 -15.98
N PHE A 423 7.79 26.49 -17.29
CA PHE A 423 8.20 25.19 -17.85
C PHE A 423 9.70 25.18 -18.16
N MET A 424 10.36 24.06 -17.86
CA MET A 424 11.77 23.80 -18.18
C MET A 424 12.00 23.99 -19.67
N SER A 425 12.87 24.92 -20.06
CA SER A 425 13.27 25.22 -21.43
C SER A 425 14.43 24.37 -21.89
N HIS A 426 15.50 24.36 -21.11
CA HIS A 426 16.72 23.59 -21.33
C HIS A 426 17.44 23.38 -20.00
N VAL A 427 18.31 22.37 -19.97
CA VAL A 427 19.20 22.08 -18.85
C VAL A 427 20.63 21.98 -19.38
N LEU A 428 21.55 22.64 -18.70
CA LEU A 428 22.97 22.64 -18.99
C LEU A 428 23.69 21.88 -17.87
N ASN A 429 24.75 21.15 -18.22
CA ASN A 429 25.71 20.65 -17.24
C ASN A 429 26.82 21.69 -17.08
N ASP A 430 27.00 22.22 -15.88
CA ASP A 430 28.11 23.11 -15.55
C ASP A 430 29.27 22.26 -15.03
N SER A 431 30.20 21.96 -15.93
CA SER A 431 31.41 21.20 -15.65
C SER A 431 32.33 21.85 -14.61
N SER A 432 32.20 23.17 -14.37
CA SER A 432 33.06 23.88 -13.41
C SER A 432 32.62 23.67 -11.96
N SER A 433 31.31 23.57 -11.71
CA SER A 433 30.71 23.36 -10.38
C SER A 433 30.22 21.92 -10.14
N GLY A 434 30.36 21.03 -11.14
CA GLY A 434 29.85 19.66 -11.09
C GLY A 434 28.33 19.60 -10.90
N SER A 435 27.61 20.64 -11.36
CA SER A 435 26.19 20.85 -11.09
C SER A 435 25.40 21.06 -12.38
N THR A 436 24.10 20.81 -12.33
CA THR A 436 23.17 21.12 -13.43
C THR A 436 22.51 22.47 -13.23
N VAL A 437 22.37 23.23 -14.31
CA VAL A 437 21.64 24.51 -14.35
C VAL A 437 20.43 24.31 -15.25
N SER A 438 19.24 24.37 -14.68
CA SER A 438 17.97 24.21 -15.41
C SER A 438 17.24 25.56 -15.50
N VAL A 439 16.83 25.94 -16.71
CA VAL A 439 16.21 27.24 -17.01
C VAL A 439 14.73 27.02 -17.29
N TYR A 440 13.85 27.72 -16.57
CA TYR A 440 12.40 27.61 -16.70
C TYR A 440 11.84 28.94 -17.22
N LEU A 441 10.93 28.90 -18.19
CA LEU A 441 10.31 30.07 -18.81
C LEU A 441 8.84 30.16 -18.43
N ARG A 442 8.36 31.38 -18.14
CA ARG A 442 6.98 31.60 -17.73
C ARG A 442 5.98 31.14 -18.80
N HIS A 443 4.94 30.44 -18.37
CA HIS A 443 3.72 30.24 -19.15
C HIS A 443 2.75 31.39 -18.85
N ASN A 444 2.38 32.15 -19.89
CA ASN A 444 1.40 33.22 -19.74
C ASN A 444 -0.01 32.63 -19.75
N GLU A 445 -0.62 32.55 -18.57
CA GLU A 445 -2.05 32.33 -18.39
C GLU A 445 -2.75 33.63 -17.96
N TRP A 446 -4.08 33.67 -18.07
CA TRP A 446 -4.87 34.73 -17.43
C TRP A 446 -4.72 34.66 -15.92
N ASN A 447 -4.50 35.81 -15.29
CA ASN A 447 -4.41 35.95 -13.84
C ASN A 447 -5.11 37.25 -13.42
N PRO A 448 -5.95 37.25 -12.38
CA PRO A 448 -6.59 38.46 -11.88
C PRO A 448 -5.59 39.41 -11.22
N LYS A 449 -5.91 40.71 -11.21
CA LYS A 449 -5.27 41.68 -10.31
C LYS A 449 -5.83 41.46 -8.89
N CYS A 450 -4.94 41.28 -7.93
CA CYS A 450 -5.31 40.96 -6.55
C CYS A 450 -4.53 41.83 -5.57
N ASP A 451 -5.27 42.67 -4.86
CA ASP A 451 -4.73 43.57 -3.85
C ASP A 451 -4.66 42.86 -2.50
N TRP A 452 -3.51 42.20 -2.28
CA TRP A 452 -3.23 41.39 -1.09
C TRP A 452 -2.03 41.92 -0.30
N GLY A 453 -1.41 43.03 -0.71
CA GLY A 453 -0.08 43.46 -0.23
C GLY A 453 1.08 42.51 -0.58
N ILE A 454 0.80 41.26 -1.00
CA ILE A 454 1.78 40.26 -1.43
C ILE A 454 2.29 40.61 -2.84
N PRO A 455 3.61 40.75 -3.08
CA PRO A 455 4.17 40.98 -4.41
C PRO A 455 3.69 39.95 -5.44
N ASP A 456 3.47 40.38 -6.69
CA ASP A 456 3.04 39.47 -7.76
C ASP A 456 4.25 38.95 -8.56
N PRO A 457 4.44 37.62 -8.70
CA PRO A 457 5.55 37.06 -9.47
C PRO A 457 5.42 37.25 -11.00
N SER A 458 4.46 38.02 -11.50
CA SER A 458 4.24 38.27 -12.94
C SER A 458 5.33 39.09 -13.64
N ASP A 459 6.27 39.69 -12.93
CA ASP A 459 7.46 40.32 -13.54
C ASP A 459 8.58 39.30 -13.82
N ILE A 460 8.55 38.14 -13.16
CA ILE A 460 9.53 37.07 -13.36
C ILE A 460 9.24 36.36 -14.68
N ASN A 461 10.15 36.49 -15.64
CA ASN A 461 10.06 35.81 -16.94
C ASN A 461 10.82 34.49 -17.00
N ARG A 462 11.88 34.36 -16.19
CA ARG A 462 12.81 33.21 -16.18
C ARG A 462 13.19 32.83 -14.75
N ILE A 463 13.36 31.54 -14.50
CA ILE A 463 13.88 30.99 -13.24
C ILE A 463 15.07 30.09 -13.55
N PHE A 464 16.15 30.22 -12.78
CA PHE A 464 17.32 29.34 -12.84
C PHE A 464 17.32 28.45 -11.60
N VAL A 465 17.41 27.13 -11.78
CA VAL A 465 17.54 26.16 -10.69
C VAL A 465 18.87 25.44 -10.84
N TYR A 466 19.76 25.69 -9.88
CA TYR A 466 21.05 25.05 -9.72
C TYR A 466 20.88 23.80 -8.87
N LYS A 467 21.34 22.64 -9.35
CA LYS A 467 21.19 21.36 -8.67
C LYS A 467 22.40 20.45 -8.92
N LYS A 468 23.02 19.95 -7.85
CA LYS A 468 23.98 18.84 -7.94
C LYS A 468 23.27 17.52 -8.32
N PRO A 469 23.75 16.74 -9.31
CA PRO A 469 23.20 15.42 -9.63
C PRO A 469 23.17 14.51 -8.39
N ASP A 470 22.10 13.71 -8.25
CA ASP A 470 21.98 12.73 -7.18
C ASP A 470 21.42 11.38 -7.70
N PRO A 471 22.21 10.64 -8.51
CA PRO A 471 21.76 9.40 -9.15
C PRO A 471 21.43 8.27 -8.17
N ASP A 472 21.88 8.40 -6.91
CA ASP A 472 21.74 7.45 -5.80
C ASP A 472 20.75 7.93 -4.72
N ARG A 473 19.91 8.95 -4.98
CA ARG A 473 18.97 9.48 -3.97
C ARG A 473 18.08 8.40 -3.33
N TRP A 474 17.73 7.37 -4.11
CA TRP A 474 16.88 6.24 -3.72
C TRP A 474 17.59 5.18 -2.86
N ASN A 475 18.91 5.32 -2.66
CA ASN A 475 19.73 4.45 -1.82
C ASN A 475 20.05 5.09 -0.45
N LYS A 476 19.37 6.21 -0.10
CA LYS A 476 19.64 7.01 1.10
C LYS A 476 18.46 7.00 2.06
N VAL A 477 18.76 6.94 3.35
CA VAL A 477 17.81 7.28 4.42
C VAL A 477 17.93 8.77 4.71
N VAL A 478 16.82 9.51 4.70
CA VAL A 478 16.79 10.95 4.96
C VAL A 478 16.04 11.21 6.27
N ILE A 479 16.76 11.67 7.28
CA ILE A 479 16.19 12.09 8.57
C ILE A 479 16.14 13.62 8.58
N ARG A 480 14.95 14.19 8.78
CA ARG A 480 14.74 15.65 8.78
C ARG A 480 14.17 16.10 10.12
N LEU A 481 14.93 16.91 10.84
CA LEU A 481 14.48 17.59 12.04
C LEU A 481 13.78 18.89 11.65
N VAL A 482 12.54 19.09 12.10
CA VAL A 482 11.76 20.30 11.85
C VAL A 482 11.23 20.82 13.18
N PRO A 483 11.60 22.03 13.62
CA PRO A 483 11.07 22.60 14.87
C PRO A 483 9.57 22.87 14.75
N SER A 484 8.87 22.85 15.90
CA SER A 484 7.46 23.26 15.99
C SER A 484 7.30 24.75 15.65
N ARG A 485 6.07 25.22 15.36
CA ARG A 485 5.83 26.63 15.03
C ARG A 485 6.23 27.59 16.15
N ASP A 486 6.12 27.12 17.39
CA ASP A 486 6.35 27.91 18.60
C ASP A 486 7.82 27.82 19.08
N SER A 487 8.66 27.03 18.41
CA SER A 487 10.10 26.91 18.66
C SER A 487 10.92 27.27 17.43
N LYS A 488 12.09 27.90 17.63
CA LYS A 488 13.09 28.09 16.55
C LYS A 488 14.16 26.99 16.54
N LEU A 489 14.12 26.06 17.48
CA LEU A 489 15.16 25.06 17.72
C LEU A 489 14.56 23.65 17.70
N ALA A 490 15.21 22.78 16.94
CA ALA A 490 15.14 21.33 17.09
C ALA A 490 16.59 20.85 17.27
N PHE A 491 16.83 19.95 18.22
CA PHE A 491 18.15 19.37 18.48
C PHE A 491 18.05 17.85 18.58
N VAL A 492 19.18 17.18 18.35
CA VAL A 492 19.35 15.74 18.56
C VAL A 492 20.76 15.52 19.10
N ASN A 493 20.91 14.63 20.07
CA ASN A 493 22.22 14.33 20.65
C ASN A 493 23.00 13.32 19.79
N ALA A 494 22.32 12.27 19.33
CA ALA A 494 22.86 11.21 18.50
C ALA A 494 21.74 10.59 17.65
N ILE A 495 22.11 9.99 16.51
CA ILE A 495 21.24 9.22 15.63
C ILE A 495 21.96 7.90 15.36
N GLU A 496 21.25 6.79 15.57
CA GLU A 496 21.74 5.44 15.31
C GLU A 496 20.93 4.82 14.16
N VAL A 497 21.62 4.22 13.19
CA VAL A 497 20.99 3.56 12.03
C VAL A 497 21.59 2.17 11.90
N ILE A 498 20.82 1.17 12.32
CA ILE A 498 21.25 -0.24 12.35
C ILE A 498 20.48 -1.00 11.25
N SER A 499 21.19 -1.82 10.48
CA SER A 499 20.56 -2.67 9.46
C SER A 499 19.84 -3.85 10.12
N ALA A 500 18.51 -3.88 10.02
CA ALA A 500 17.71 -4.99 10.51
C ALA A 500 17.86 -6.22 9.59
N PRO A 501 18.00 -7.44 10.15
CA PRO A 501 17.98 -8.66 9.35
C PRO A 501 16.55 -8.99 8.89
N LYS A 502 16.42 -9.74 7.80
CA LYS A 502 15.13 -9.97 7.11
C LYS A 502 14.11 -10.77 7.91
N ASP A 503 14.57 -11.55 8.88
CA ASP A 503 13.78 -12.38 9.80
C ASP A 503 13.39 -11.66 11.10
N LEU A 504 13.81 -10.40 11.30
CA LEU A 504 13.49 -9.64 12.50
C LEU A 504 11.98 -9.43 12.68
N ILE A 505 11.25 -9.15 11.60
CA ILE A 505 9.79 -8.97 11.58
C ILE A 505 9.22 -9.89 10.51
N ALA A 506 8.36 -10.82 10.91
CA ALA A 506 7.62 -11.65 9.95
C ALA A 506 6.57 -10.78 9.23
N ASP A 507 6.34 -11.04 7.94
CA ASP A 507 5.36 -10.25 7.17
C ASP A 507 3.89 -10.59 7.51
N VAL A 508 3.66 -11.61 8.35
CA VAL A 508 2.34 -12.11 8.74
C VAL A 508 2.22 -12.21 10.26
N ALA A 509 1.13 -11.70 10.83
CA ALA A 509 0.77 -11.85 12.25
C ALA A 509 -0.69 -12.32 12.44
N THR A 510 -0.98 -12.82 13.63
CA THR A 510 -2.33 -13.22 14.05
C THR A 510 -3.09 -11.99 14.54
N SER A 511 -4.07 -11.51 13.78
CA SER A 511 -4.95 -10.43 14.22
C SER A 511 -5.92 -10.94 15.28
N VAL A 512 -5.99 -10.28 16.43
CA VAL A 512 -6.91 -10.59 17.52
C VAL A 512 -7.92 -9.46 17.65
N SER A 513 -9.18 -9.74 17.32
CA SER A 513 -10.29 -8.79 17.42
C SER A 513 -10.78 -8.63 18.86
N HIS A 514 -11.52 -7.54 19.13
CA HIS A 514 -12.17 -7.30 20.44
C HIS A 514 -13.21 -8.35 20.81
N ASP A 515 -13.84 -9.00 19.84
CA ASP A 515 -14.80 -10.11 20.03
C ASP A 515 -14.13 -11.49 20.15
N GLY A 516 -12.80 -11.54 20.21
CA GLY A 516 -12.01 -12.77 20.27
C GLY A 516 -11.85 -13.51 18.95
N THR A 517 -12.34 -12.98 17.83
CA THR A 517 -12.08 -13.58 16.51
C THR A 517 -10.61 -13.41 16.11
N THR A 518 -9.99 -14.51 15.67
CA THR A 518 -8.61 -14.52 15.17
C THR A 518 -8.57 -14.51 13.64
N GLY A 519 -7.76 -13.63 13.05
CA GLY A 519 -7.52 -13.54 11.61
C GLY A 519 -6.03 -13.48 11.27
N LYS A 520 -5.70 -13.34 9.97
CA LYS A 520 -4.34 -13.07 9.52
C LYS A 520 -4.21 -11.65 8.99
N PHE A 521 -3.11 -10.99 9.32
CA PHE A 521 -2.71 -9.71 8.75
C PHE A 521 -1.37 -9.89 8.02
N ASN A 522 -1.27 -9.40 6.79
CA ASN A 522 -0.07 -9.47 5.94
C ASN A 522 0.55 -8.06 5.76
N ASP A 523 1.66 -7.93 5.04
CA ASP A 523 2.33 -6.65 4.75
C ASP A 523 2.89 -5.92 6.01
N LEU A 524 3.21 -6.67 7.08
CA LEU A 524 3.85 -6.11 8.29
C LEU A 524 5.24 -5.53 8.02
N ALA A 525 6.03 -6.14 7.14
CA ALA A 525 7.39 -5.67 6.83
C ALA A 525 7.40 -4.32 6.09
N LYS A 526 6.23 -3.82 5.66
CA LYS A 526 6.04 -2.51 5.02
C LYS A 526 5.55 -1.42 5.98
N GLN A 527 5.22 -1.76 7.22
CA GLN A 527 4.72 -0.80 8.21
C GLN A 527 5.89 -0.20 9.00
N ALA A 528 5.81 1.10 9.30
CA ALA A 528 6.72 1.73 10.24
C ALA A 528 6.24 1.42 11.67
N MET A 529 7.17 1.10 12.56
CA MET A 529 6.87 0.68 13.92
C MET A 529 7.72 1.44 14.94
N GLU A 530 7.09 1.86 16.04
CA GLU A 530 7.74 2.43 17.22
C GLU A 530 7.65 1.40 18.36
N VAL A 531 8.78 1.01 18.94
CA VAL A 531 8.79 0.11 20.09
C VAL A 531 8.40 0.89 21.34
N VAL A 532 7.25 0.57 21.90
CA VAL A 532 6.71 1.22 23.12
C VAL A 532 7.16 0.47 24.37
N TYR A 533 7.14 -0.87 24.33
CA TYR A 533 7.60 -1.72 25.43
C TYR A 533 8.51 -2.83 24.91
N ARG A 534 9.54 -3.17 25.70
CA ARG A 534 10.48 -4.28 25.45
C ARG A 534 10.91 -4.87 26.79
N ILE A 535 10.35 -6.03 27.11
CA ILE A 535 10.32 -6.61 28.46
C ILE A 535 11.09 -7.93 28.49
N ASN A 536 12.03 -8.06 29.41
CA ASN A 536 12.67 -9.31 29.77
C ASN A 536 11.94 -9.93 30.98
N VAL A 537 11.24 -11.05 30.77
CA VAL A 537 10.30 -11.60 31.76
C VAL A 537 11.02 -12.57 32.69
N GLY A 538 10.96 -12.30 34.00
CA GLY A 538 11.74 -12.98 35.04
C GLY A 538 13.25 -12.63 35.03
N GLY A 539 13.74 -11.96 33.99
CA GLY A 539 15.14 -11.61 33.82
C GLY A 539 15.57 -10.28 34.46
N ARG A 540 16.86 -9.98 34.31
CA ARG A 540 17.43 -8.67 34.65
C ARG A 540 17.40 -7.74 33.43
N LYS A 541 17.60 -6.44 33.66
CA LYS A 541 17.70 -5.44 32.58
C LYS A 541 18.84 -5.82 31.62
N VAL A 542 18.53 -5.94 30.33
CA VAL A 542 19.52 -6.12 29.27
C VAL A 542 19.83 -4.74 28.69
N THR A 543 21.11 -4.40 28.60
CA THR A 543 21.62 -3.15 28.04
C THR A 543 22.11 -3.35 26.60
N PRO A 544 22.34 -2.28 25.80
CA PRO A 544 22.82 -2.39 24.43
C PRO A 544 24.10 -3.23 24.26
N PHE A 545 25.00 -3.20 25.25
CA PHE A 545 26.23 -4.02 25.29
C PHE A 545 25.99 -5.53 25.40
N ASN A 546 24.80 -5.93 25.87
CA ASN A 546 24.40 -7.32 26.14
C ASN A 546 23.23 -7.77 25.24
N ASP A 547 22.88 -6.98 24.21
CA ASP A 547 21.88 -7.28 23.18
C ASP A 547 22.53 -7.32 21.79
N THR A 548 21.94 -8.10 20.88
CA THR A 548 22.45 -8.29 19.50
C THR A 548 22.25 -7.11 18.56
N LEU A 549 21.28 -6.24 18.83
CA LEU A 549 20.87 -5.11 17.99
C LEU A 549 20.85 -3.79 18.80
N TRP A 550 21.70 -3.70 19.84
CA TRP A 550 21.81 -2.52 20.72
C TRP A 550 20.52 -2.13 21.46
N ARG A 551 19.57 -3.06 21.62
CA ARG A 551 18.30 -2.81 22.31
C ARG A 551 18.48 -2.84 23.83
N THR A 552 17.59 -2.13 24.52
CA THR A 552 17.42 -2.25 25.98
C THR A 552 16.16 -3.05 26.28
N TRP A 553 16.26 -4.07 27.15
CA TRP A 553 15.11 -4.83 27.66
C TRP A 553 14.95 -4.55 29.16
N VAL A 554 13.76 -4.15 29.61
CA VAL A 554 13.49 -3.85 31.03
C VAL A 554 12.86 -5.05 31.76
N PRO A 555 13.07 -5.24 33.08
CA PRO A 555 12.39 -6.29 33.84
C PRO A 555 10.87 -6.16 33.82
N ASP A 556 10.16 -7.27 34.04
CA ASP A 556 8.69 -7.32 33.95
C ASP A 556 7.93 -6.96 35.23
N ASP A 557 8.63 -6.84 36.37
CA ASP A 557 8.04 -6.76 37.71
C ASP A 557 7.05 -5.59 37.90
N GLU A 558 7.25 -4.46 37.23
CA GLU A 558 6.34 -3.29 37.31
C GLU A 558 5.02 -3.51 36.52
N PHE A 559 5.06 -4.37 35.51
CA PHE A 559 3.98 -4.59 34.54
C PHE A 559 3.08 -5.78 34.92
N LEU A 560 3.60 -6.74 35.68
CA LEU A 560 2.82 -7.87 36.20
C LEU A 560 1.75 -7.37 37.18
N LYS A 561 0.48 -7.76 36.96
CA LYS A 561 -0.66 -7.37 37.80
C LYS A 561 -1.42 -8.55 38.40
N THR A 562 -1.53 -9.65 37.67
CA THR A 562 -2.21 -10.88 38.13
C THR A 562 -1.23 -12.04 38.17
N GLY A 563 -1.36 -12.91 39.17
CA GLY A 563 -0.54 -14.12 39.32
C GLY A 563 0.83 -13.92 39.98
N GLY A 564 1.12 -12.74 40.55
CA GLY A 564 2.40 -12.43 41.20
C GLY A 564 2.82 -13.47 42.24
N ASP A 565 1.97 -13.71 43.24
CA ASP A 565 2.22 -14.66 44.34
C ASP A 565 2.21 -16.14 43.90
N ALA A 566 1.63 -16.43 42.73
CA ALA A 566 1.60 -17.76 42.10
C ALA A 566 2.70 -17.95 41.04
N SER A 567 3.61 -16.97 40.91
CA SER A 567 4.67 -16.97 39.89
C SER A 567 6.06 -17.16 40.48
N GLU A 568 6.94 -17.81 39.73
CA GLU A 568 8.37 -17.92 40.04
C GLU A 568 9.22 -17.43 38.86
N LYS A 569 10.43 -16.92 39.15
CA LYS A 569 11.42 -16.57 38.14
C LYS A 569 12.33 -17.76 37.87
N ALA A 570 12.31 -18.27 36.64
CA ALA A 570 13.16 -19.37 36.18
C ALA A 570 14.42 -18.83 35.50
N TYR A 571 15.55 -19.48 35.76
CA TYR A 571 16.87 -19.12 35.22
C TYR A 571 17.55 -20.35 34.62
N PHE A 572 18.06 -20.22 33.40
CA PHE A 572 18.77 -21.27 32.68
C PHE A 572 20.24 -20.89 32.47
N THR A 573 21.14 -21.79 32.85
CA THR A 573 22.59 -21.62 32.71
C THR A 573 23.18 -22.36 31.51
N GLY A 574 22.35 -23.14 30.80
CA GLY A 574 22.75 -23.86 29.59
C GLY A 574 22.77 -22.96 28.35
N ARG A 575 23.08 -23.57 27.20
CA ARG A 575 23.13 -22.89 25.91
C ARG A 575 21.77 -22.91 25.21
N ILE A 576 21.24 -21.73 24.86
CA ILE A 576 20.05 -21.60 24.01
C ILE A 576 20.33 -22.14 22.59
N LYS A 577 19.43 -23.00 22.12
CA LYS A 577 19.54 -23.74 20.85
C LYS A 577 18.69 -23.09 19.78
N TYR A 578 19.18 -21.99 19.20
CA TYR A 578 18.53 -21.33 18.07
C TYR A 578 18.35 -22.30 16.87
N ARG A 579 17.17 -22.30 16.23
CA ARG A 579 16.79 -23.24 15.15
C ARG A 579 16.21 -22.49 13.94
N PRO A 580 16.48 -22.93 12.70
CA PRO A 580 15.81 -22.40 11.51
C PRO A 580 14.29 -22.54 11.64
N GLY A 581 13.55 -21.44 11.43
CA GLY A 581 12.08 -21.40 11.59
C GLY A 581 11.60 -21.06 13.01
N GLY A 582 12.49 -21.05 14.00
CA GLY A 582 12.23 -20.45 15.32
C GLY A 582 12.69 -19.00 15.39
N ALA A 583 12.91 -18.49 16.61
CA ALA A 583 13.56 -17.19 16.78
C ALA A 583 15.04 -17.26 16.38
N SER A 584 15.59 -16.15 15.86
CA SER A 584 17.03 -15.92 15.72
C SER A 584 17.58 -15.15 16.92
N ARG A 585 18.91 -15.03 17.02
CA ARG A 585 19.58 -14.32 18.13
C ARG A 585 19.29 -12.81 18.04
N GLU A 586 19.14 -12.33 16.81
CA GLU A 586 18.78 -10.99 16.44
C GLU A 586 17.33 -10.67 16.82
N VAL A 587 16.40 -11.63 16.68
CA VAL A 587 15.03 -11.50 17.22
C VAL A 587 15.04 -11.34 18.74
N GLY A 588 15.78 -12.18 19.48
CA GLY A 588 15.94 -12.04 20.92
C GLY A 588 17.26 -12.65 21.44
N PRO A 589 18.01 -11.92 22.29
CA PRO A 589 19.30 -12.38 22.79
C PRO A 589 19.14 -13.50 23.82
N ASP A 590 20.21 -14.26 24.05
CA ASP A 590 20.26 -15.36 25.02
C ASP A 590 19.86 -14.87 26.43
N ASN A 591 20.14 -13.60 26.77
CA ASN A 591 19.77 -12.97 28.04
C ASN A 591 18.25 -12.80 28.27
N VAL A 592 17.43 -12.92 27.22
CA VAL A 592 15.97 -12.96 27.31
C VAL A 592 15.51 -14.42 27.38
N TYR A 593 16.04 -15.29 26.53
CA TYR A 593 15.62 -16.69 26.46
C TYR A 593 16.16 -17.59 27.59
N ASN A 594 17.23 -17.18 28.29
CA ASN A 594 17.72 -17.83 29.52
C ASN A 594 16.87 -17.53 30.75
N THR A 595 15.87 -16.65 30.66
CA THR A 595 15.02 -16.27 31.77
C THR A 595 13.55 -16.42 31.41
N ALA A 596 12.73 -16.73 32.41
CA ALA A 596 11.28 -16.76 32.25
C ALA A 596 10.59 -16.44 33.58
N ARG A 597 9.32 -16.08 33.51
CA ARG A 597 8.39 -16.22 34.63
C ARG A 597 7.49 -17.42 34.36
N VAL A 598 7.30 -18.26 35.38
CA VAL A 598 6.53 -19.51 35.31
C VAL A 598 5.39 -19.48 36.32
N ALA A 599 4.21 -19.98 35.94
CA ALA A 599 3.09 -20.19 36.84
C ALA A 599 3.26 -21.53 37.58
N LYS A 600 3.13 -21.51 38.91
CA LYS A 600 3.03 -22.73 39.71
C LYS A 600 1.59 -23.19 39.82
N ARG A 601 1.38 -24.50 39.65
CA ARG A 601 0.08 -25.12 39.90
C ARG A 601 -0.31 -24.97 41.36
N SER A 602 -1.45 -24.35 41.59
CA SER A 602 -2.06 -24.17 42.91
C SER A 602 -3.52 -24.64 42.84
N ASN A 603 -4.24 -24.66 43.98
CA ASN A 603 -5.65 -25.08 44.01
C ASN A 603 -6.58 -24.17 43.17
N SER A 604 -6.11 -22.99 42.75
CA SER A 604 -6.78 -22.14 41.76
C SER A 604 -5.94 -22.04 40.48
N LEU A 605 -6.57 -22.27 39.32
CA LEU A 605 -6.02 -21.95 38.02
C LEU A 605 -6.00 -20.41 37.87
N VAL A 606 -4.80 -19.81 37.90
CA VAL A 606 -4.62 -18.34 37.86
C VAL A 606 -3.76 -17.97 36.67
N ASP A 607 -4.30 -17.13 35.78
CA ASP A 607 -3.56 -16.58 34.66
C ASP A 607 -2.54 -15.54 35.13
N MET A 608 -1.29 -15.65 34.66
CA MET A 608 -0.30 -14.57 34.82
C MET A 608 -0.60 -13.48 33.79
N SER A 609 -0.77 -12.24 34.24
CA SER A 609 -1.17 -11.12 33.37
C SER A 609 -0.30 -9.88 33.56
N TRP A 610 0.20 -9.33 32.45
CA TRP A 610 0.94 -8.07 32.38
C TRP A 610 0.09 -7.01 31.68
N ILE A 611 0.08 -5.78 32.21
CA ILE A 611 -0.74 -4.67 31.69
C ILE A 611 0.13 -3.50 31.25
N PHE A 612 -0.08 -3.05 30.02
CA PHE A 612 0.72 -2.03 29.33
C PHE A 612 -0.17 -0.87 28.84
N PRO A 613 -0.08 0.33 29.45
CA PRO A 613 -0.81 1.51 28.96
C PRO A 613 -0.39 1.92 27.54
N VAL A 614 -1.34 2.22 26.66
CA VAL A 614 -1.07 2.59 25.26
C VAL A 614 -1.98 3.71 24.75
N SER A 615 -1.55 4.41 23.70
CA SER A 615 -2.35 5.45 23.04
C SER A 615 -3.44 4.83 22.16
N THR A 616 -4.66 5.37 22.20
CA THR A 616 -5.74 5.03 21.25
C THR A 616 -5.45 5.62 19.86
N GLY A 617 -6.15 5.14 18.83
CA GLY A 617 -6.00 5.62 17.44
C GLY A 617 -4.95 4.87 16.59
N TYR A 618 -4.31 3.85 17.13
CA TYR A 618 -3.24 3.08 16.48
C TYR A 618 -3.52 1.57 16.52
N LYS A 619 -2.78 0.81 15.70
CA LYS A 619 -2.65 -0.64 15.82
C LYS A 619 -1.34 -0.98 16.53
N TYR A 620 -1.32 -2.09 17.25
CA TYR A 620 -0.13 -2.55 17.97
C TYR A 620 0.20 -3.98 17.61
N LEU A 621 1.46 -4.21 17.27
CA LEU A 621 2.07 -5.53 17.18
C LEU A 621 2.57 -5.93 18.57
N ILE A 622 2.12 -7.07 19.06
CA ILE A 622 2.54 -7.66 20.34
C ILE A 622 3.30 -8.94 20.02
N ARG A 623 4.60 -8.94 20.27
CA ARG A 623 5.45 -10.12 20.15
C ARG A 623 5.64 -10.75 21.51
N MET A 624 5.33 -12.04 21.62
CA MET A 624 5.59 -12.83 22.82
C MET A 624 6.73 -13.80 22.54
N HIS A 625 7.74 -13.81 23.42
CA HIS A 625 8.94 -14.64 23.31
C HIS A 625 8.83 -15.83 24.27
N PHE A 626 9.09 -17.03 23.74
CA PHE A 626 8.99 -18.29 24.46
C PHE A 626 10.26 -19.12 24.27
N CYS A 627 10.73 -19.76 25.32
CA CYS A 627 11.78 -20.78 25.28
C CYS A 627 11.60 -21.70 26.48
N ASP A 628 11.32 -22.98 26.23
CA ASP A 628 11.10 -23.93 27.31
C ASP A 628 12.42 -24.28 28.00
N ILE A 629 12.63 -23.62 29.14
CA ILE A 629 13.76 -23.77 30.04
C ILE A 629 13.39 -24.40 31.39
N ALA A 630 12.11 -24.76 31.59
CA ALA A 630 11.59 -25.22 32.88
C ALA A 630 11.10 -26.68 32.84
N SER A 631 10.66 -27.18 31.68
CA SER A 631 10.25 -28.57 31.54
C SER A 631 11.45 -29.53 31.65
N LYS A 632 11.29 -30.61 32.41
CA LYS A 632 12.28 -31.69 32.52
C LYS A 632 12.36 -32.55 31.25
N SER A 633 11.27 -32.64 30.49
CA SER A 633 11.12 -33.44 29.28
C SER A 633 10.13 -32.79 28.31
N LEU A 634 10.16 -33.23 27.05
CA LEU A 634 9.21 -32.81 26.01
C LEU A 634 7.76 -33.18 26.38
N ASN A 635 6.79 -32.48 25.79
CA ASN A 635 5.35 -32.73 25.92
C ASN A 635 4.80 -32.64 27.36
N MET A 636 5.49 -31.93 28.25
CA MET A 636 5.05 -31.73 29.64
C MET A 636 4.21 -30.45 29.85
N LEU A 637 4.33 -29.48 28.93
CA LEU A 637 3.82 -28.11 29.10
C LEU A 637 2.94 -27.72 27.92
N TYR A 638 1.65 -27.48 28.21
CA TYR A 638 0.68 -26.89 27.31
C TYR A 638 0.02 -25.70 28.00
N PHE A 639 -0.05 -24.54 27.35
CA PHE A 639 -0.68 -23.37 27.96
C PHE A 639 -1.40 -22.50 26.93
N ASN A 640 -2.37 -21.75 27.40
CA ASN A 640 -3.16 -20.84 26.57
C ASN A 640 -2.55 -19.44 26.63
N VAL A 641 -2.58 -18.74 25.50
CA VAL A 641 -2.13 -17.35 25.36
C VAL A 641 -3.35 -16.48 25.14
N TYR A 642 -3.49 -15.43 25.94
CA TYR A 642 -4.59 -14.48 25.87
C TYR A 642 -4.09 -13.06 25.61
N ILE A 643 -4.80 -12.33 24.76
CA ILE A 643 -4.54 -10.93 24.45
C ILE A 643 -5.83 -10.15 24.73
N ASN A 644 -5.77 -9.17 25.62
CA ASN A 644 -6.91 -8.41 26.14
C ASN A 644 -8.04 -9.30 26.70
N GLY A 645 -7.69 -10.44 27.30
CA GLY A 645 -8.64 -11.43 27.83
C GLY A 645 -9.21 -12.40 26.78
N ASN A 646 -8.97 -12.17 25.49
CA ASN A 646 -9.41 -13.05 24.41
C ASN A 646 -8.37 -14.15 24.14
N LEU A 647 -8.82 -15.39 23.93
CA LEU A 647 -7.96 -16.52 23.59
C LEU A 647 -7.32 -16.32 22.21
N ALA A 648 -6.01 -16.08 22.20
CA ALA A 648 -5.24 -15.76 21.00
C ALA A 648 -4.46 -16.97 20.46
N TYR A 649 -4.06 -17.90 21.34
CA TYR A 649 -3.51 -19.20 20.96
C TYR A 649 -3.94 -20.25 22.00
N GLN A 650 -4.49 -21.37 21.52
CA GLN A 650 -4.94 -22.47 22.37
C GLN A 650 -3.87 -23.59 22.43
N ASP A 651 -3.63 -24.15 23.61
CA ASP A 651 -2.77 -25.32 23.84
C ASP A 651 -1.36 -25.19 23.22
N LEU A 652 -0.68 -24.06 23.45
CA LEU A 652 0.66 -23.79 22.93
C LEU A 652 1.69 -24.81 23.44
N ASP A 653 2.29 -25.52 22.49
CA ASP A 653 3.43 -26.41 22.69
C ASP A 653 4.69 -25.79 22.07
N ILE A 654 5.57 -25.28 22.93
CA ILE A 654 6.86 -24.69 22.51
C ILE A 654 7.77 -25.77 21.91
N SER A 655 7.73 -27.00 22.43
CA SER A 655 8.55 -28.12 21.97
C SER A 655 8.17 -28.52 20.54
N TYR A 656 6.88 -28.68 20.25
CA TYR A 656 6.38 -28.92 18.90
C TYR A 656 6.84 -27.82 17.93
N SER A 657 6.65 -26.56 18.32
CA SER A 657 6.94 -25.37 17.51
C SER A 657 8.43 -25.19 17.20
N THR A 658 9.32 -25.82 17.99
CA THR A 658 10.78 -25.75 17.85
C THR A 658 11.42 -27.04 17.30
N GLY A 659 10.60 -28.01 16.87
CA GLY A 659 11.07 -29.27 16.32
C GLY A 659 11.57 -30.25 17.37
N TYR A 660 10.87 -30.32 18.51
CA TYR A 660 11.07 -31.22 19.65
C TYR A 660 12.42 -31.02 20.36
N VAL A 661 12.79 -29.76 20.64
CA VAL A 661 14.06 -29.40 21.30
C VAL A 661 13.84 -28.42 22.45
N LEU A 662 14.04 -28.87 23.69
CA LEU A 662 14.09 -28.00 24.88
C LEU A 662 15.26 -27.00 24.83
N ALA A 663 15.06 -25.84 25.46
CA ALA A 663 15.90 -24.65 25.39
C ALA A 663 16.10 -24.11 23.95
N SER A 664 15.12 -24.35 23.06
CA SER A 664 15.02 -23.70 21.75
C SER A 664 14.06 -22.52 21.81
N PRO A 665 14.40 -21.35 21.22
CA PRO A 665 13.57 -20.16 21.31
C PRO A 665 12.55 -20.05 20.16
N TYR A 666 11.40 -19.50 20.48
CA TYR A 666 10.27 -19.24 19.59
C TYR A 666 9.67 -17.86 19.88
N TYR A 667 8.86 -17.34 18.96
CA TYR A 667 8.08 -16.14 19.18
C TYR A 667 6.75 -16.21 18.42
N ILE A 668 5.75 -15.48 18.90
CA ILE A 668 4.45 -15.34 18.23
C ILE A 668 4.09 -13.86 18.15
N ASP A 669 3.70 -13.41 16.97
CA ASP A 669 3.28 -12.04 16.68
C ASP A 669 1.75 -11.95 16.61
N PHE A 670 1.17 -11.12 17.48
CA PHE A 670 -0.25 -10.81 17.53
C PHE A 670 -0.50 -9.35 17.17
N LEU A 671 -1.59 -9.05 16.46
CA LEU A 671 -1.98 -7.70 16.07
C LEU A 671 -3.30 -7.31 16.74
N VAL A 672 -3.33 -6.15 17.41
CA VAL A 672 -4.55 -5.58 18.03
C VAL A 672 -4.85 -4.18 17.49
N ASP A 673 -6.14 -3.85 17.40
CA ASP A 673 -6.63 -2.59 16.83
C ASP A 673 -7.25 -1.69 17.92
N PHE A 674 -6.62 -0.55 18.20
CA PHE A 674 -7.11 0.47 19.14
C PHE A 674 -7.63 1.74 18.41
N ILE A 675 -7.89 1.66 17.10
CA ILE A 675 -8.50 2.77 16.33
C ILE A 675 -9.97 2.96 16.72
N LYS A 676 -10.70 1.87 16.96
CA LYS A 676 -12.09 1.87 17.44
C LYS A 676 -12.16 1.05 18.72
N ASN A 677 -12.02 1.70 19.87
CA ASN A 677 -12.04 1.03 21.17
C ASN A 677 -13.38 1.22 21.89
N PRO A 678 -14.34 0.28 21.80
CA PRO A 678 -15.63 0.41 22.46
C PRO A 678 -15.55 0.31 23.99
N SER A 679 -14.46 -0.25 24.54
CA SER A 679 -14.28 -0.44 25.99
C SER A 679 -13.80 0.80 26.73
N GLY A 680 -13.23 1.79 26.03
CA GLY A 680 -12.52 2.93 26.63
C GLY A 680 -11.19 2.60 27.32
N SER A 681 -10.81 1.32 27.47
CA SER A 681 -9.56 0.90 28.12
C SER A 681 -8.34 1.21 27.26
N SER A 682 -7.49 2.14 27.69
CA SER A 682 -6.26 2.50 26.99
C SER A 682 -5.07 1.63 27.41
N SER A 683 -5.25 0.31 27.48
CA SER A 683 -4.20 -0.63 27.86
C SER A 683 -4.28 -1.95 27.11
N ILE A 684 -3.11 -2.50 26.78
CA ILE A 684 -2.94 -3.87 26.30
C ILE A 684 -2.71 -4.77 27.50
N THR A 685 -3.47 -5.85 27.61
CA THR A 685 -3.21 -6.93 28.58
C THR A 685 -2.70 -8.15 27.84
N VAL A 686 -1.59 -8.71 28.29
CA VAL A 686 -1.01 -9.95 27.80
C VAL A 686 -1.08 -10.97 28.93
N SER A 687 -1.61 -12.16 28.67
CA SER A 687 -1.72 -13.20 29.70
C SER A 687 -1.32 -14.58 29.18
N VAL A 688 -0.82 -15.42 30.08
CA VAL A 688 -0.62 -16.85 29.86
C VAL A 688 -1.28 -17.64 31.00
N GLY A 689 -1.97 -18.72 30.65
CA GLY A 689 -2.80 -19.49 31.57
C GLY A 689 -2.75 -21.00 31.29
N PRO A 690 -3.06 -21.86 32.27
CA PRO A 690 -2.97 -23.31 32.12
C PRO A 690 -3.85 -23.87 30.99
N SER A 691 -3.42 -25.01 30.41
CA SER A 691 -4.26 -25.85 29.55
C SER A 691 -4.64 -27.15 30.26
N ASN A 692 -5.86 -27.64 29.97
CA ASN A 692 -6.34 -28.96 30.37
C ASN A 692 -5.52 -30.13 29.79
N LYS A 693 -4.60 -29.88 28.84
CA LYS A 693 -3.66 -30.89 28.31
C LYS A 693 -2.39 -31.07 29.14
N THR A 694 -2.08 -30.16 30.07
CA THR A 694 -0.90 -30.26 30.93
C THR A 694 -1.10 -31.35 31.97
N SER A 695 -0.11 -32.26 32.08
CA SER A 695 -0.18 -33.42 32.97
C SER A 695 -0.44 -33.02 34.42
N VAL A 696 -1.07 -33.92 35.19
CA VAL A 696 -1.59 -33.64 36.54
C VAL A 696 -0.55 -33.92 37.64
N ASP A 697 0.61 -34.50 37.32
CA ASP A 697 1.67 -34.80 38.30
C ASP A 697 2.24 -33.53 38.95
N GLU A 698 2.50 -33.60 40.26
CA GLU A 698 2.60 -32.47 41.21
C GLU A 698 3.76 -31.46 41.02
N HIS A 699 4.55 -31.55 39.94
CA HIS A 699 5.83 -30.82 39.79
C HIS A 699 6.05 -30.16 38.42
N VAL A 700 4.97 -29.76 37.72
CA VAL A 700 5.04 -29.23 36.36
C VAL A 700 4.51 -27.80 36.28
N VAL A 701 5.22 -26.95 35.54
CA VAL A 701 4.84 -25.55 35.27
C VAL A 701 3.53 -25.51 34.48
N ASP A 702 2.61 -24.63 34.87
CA ASP A 702 1.30 -24.51 34.21
C ASP A 702 1.34 -23.59 32.96
N ALA A 703 2.18 -22.56 32.97
CA ALA A 703 2.38 -21.60 31.89
C ALA A 703 3.71 -20.85 32.04
N MET A 704 4.27 -20.32 30.94
CA MET A 704 5.52 -19.53 30.99
C MET A 704 5.58 -18.40 29.96
N LEU A 705 6.45 -17.42 30.22
CA LEU A 705 6.79 -16.34 29.30
C LEU A 705 8.23 -15.87 29.53
N ASN A 706 9.00 -15.64 28.45
CA ASN A 706 10.40 -15.21 28.51
C ASN A 706 10.59 -13.72 28.17
N GLY A 707 9.73 -13.15 27.32
CA GLY A 707 9.82 -11.74 26.93
C GLY A 707 8.59 -11.24 26.19
N VAL A 708 8.42 -9.92 26.15
CA VAL A 708 7.34 -9.24 25.41
C VAL A 708 7.89 -8.00 24.71
N GLU A 709 7.60 -7.82 23.42
CA GLU A 709 7.74 -6.53 22.74
C GLU A 709 6.37 -6.01 22.31
N ILE A 710 6.11 -4.71 22.50
CA ILE A 710 4.89 -4.04 22.02
C ILE A 710 5.32 -2.88 21.14
N MET A 711 4.85 -2.90 19.88
CA MET A 711 5.26 -1.96 18.84
C MET A 711 4.03 -1.26 18.27
N LYS A 712 3.95 0.06 18.40
CA LYS A 712 2.93 0.91 17.78
C LYS A 712 3.18 0.96 16.28
N MET A 713 2.18 0.66 15.46
CA MET A 713 2.27 0.73 14.01
C MET A 713 1.78 2.08 13.50
N ASN A 714 2.33 2.54 12.37
CA ASN A 714 1.90 3.78 11.74
C ASN A 714 0.40 3.74 11.37
N ASN A 715 -0.25 4.89 11.50
CA ASN A 715 -1.63 5.07 11.07
C ASN A 715 -1.72 5.19 9.53
N SER A 716 -2.95 5.32 9.00
CA SER A 716 -3.22 5.44 7.57
C SER A 716 -2.62 6.69 6.89
N MET A 717 -2.14 7.67 7.67
CA MET A 717 -1.41 8.84 7.17
C MET A 717 0.12 8.64 7.19
N GLY A 718 0.61 7.45 7.57
CA GLY A 718 2.05 7.15 7.70
C GLY A 718 2.69 7.69 8.98
N SER A 719 1.90 8.18 9.95
CA SER A 719 2.43 8.77 11.19
C SER A 719 2.42 7.78 12.36
N LEU A 720 3.42 7.91 13.25
CA LEU A 720 3.50 7.26 14.56
C LEU A 720 3.11 8.20 15.72
N ASP A 721 2.88 9.48 15.41
CA ASP A 721 2.48 10.55 16.33
C ASP A 721 1.21 11.27 15.84
N GLY A 722 0.40 11.78 16.78
CA GLY A 722 -0.76 12.63 16.49
C GLY A 722 -1.99 12.41 17.38
N PHE A 723 -2.58 13.54 17.79
CA PHE A 723 -3.79 13.68 18.64
C PHE A 723 -5.14 13.58 17.90
N VAL A 724 -5.16 13.25 16.60
CA VAL A 724 -6.38 13.30 15.77
C VAL A 724 -6.86 11.90 15.42
N SER A 725 -7.56 11.27 16.36
CA SER A 725 -8.49 10.18 16.02
C SER A 725 -9.77 10.76 15.40
N THR A 726 -10.51 9.95 14.64
CA THR A 726 -11.82 10.33 14.12
C THR A 726 -12.82 10.71 15.21
N ASP A 727 -12.63 10.22 16.44
CA ASP A 727 -13.53 10.48 17.57
C ASP A 727 -13.54 11.93 18.02
N MET A 728 -12.44 12.68 17.83
CA MET A 728 -12.39 14.12 18.16
C MET A 728 -13.34 14.96 17.29
N ILE A 729 -13.66 14.46 16.09
CA ILE A 729 -14.66 15.06 15.18
C ILE A 729 -16.09 14.72 15.67
N LEU A 730 -16.30 13.50 16.18
CA LEU A 730 -17.60 13.07 16.72
C LEU A 730 -17.93 13.67 18.10
N SER A 731 -16.91 13.95 18.93
CA SER A 731 -17.12 14.52 20.28
C SER A 731 -17.58 15.99 20.29
N SER A 732 -17.56 16.67 19.14
CA SER A 732 -17.90 18.10 19.03
C SER A 732 -19.40 18.40 18.81
N CYS A 733 -20.30 17.41 18.99
CA CYS A 733 -21.75 17.56 18.75
C CYS A 733 -22.60 17.49 20.04
N PRO A 734 -22.89 18.63 20.71
CA PRO A 734 -23.62 18.66 21.97
C PRO A 734 -25.14 18.72 21.78
N ASN A 735 -25.81 17.63 21.36
CA ASN A 735 -27.24 17.48 21.60
C ASN A 735 -27.79 16.03 21.52
N ARG A 736 -27.71 15.28 22.63
CA ARG A 736 -28.20 13.89 22.71
C ARG A 736 -29.71 13.71 22.43
N ARG A 737 -30.53 14.75 22.63
CA ARG A 737 -32.00 14.64 22.53
C ARG A 737 -32.49 14.40 21.09
N ASN A 738 -31.91 15.08 20.10
CA ASN A 738 -32.27 14.89 18.69
C ASN A 738 -31.68 13.58 18.12
N LEU A 739 -30.51 13.17 18.60
CA LEU A 739 -29.89 11.89 18.24
C LEU A 739 -30.76 10.70 18.67
N SER A 740 -31.39 10.76 19.85
CA SER A 740 -32.30 9.70 20.33
C SER A 740 -33.52 9.52 19.42
N ILE A 741 -34.11 10.63 18.95
CA ILE A 741 -35.23 10.60 17.99
C ILE A 741 -34.78 10.03 16.64
N PHE A 742 -33.61 10.43 16.15
CA PHE A 742 -33.04 9.89 14.91
C PHE A 742 -32.76 8.39 14.99
N ILE A 743 -32.18 7.90 16.10
CA ILE A 743 -31.94 6.47 16.34
C ILE A 743 -33.27 5.69 16.43
N ALA A 744 -34.29 6.23 17.10
CA ALA A 744 -35.61 5.60 17.18
C ALA A 744 -36.28 5.46 15.79
N MET A 745 -36.19 6.50 14.95
CA MET A 745 -36.69 6.46 13.57
C MET A 745 -35.91 5.46 12.71
N LEU A 746 -34.58 5.39 12.87
CA LEU A 746 -33.73 4.43 12.15
C LEU A 746 -34.05 2.98 12.57
N ALA A 747 -34.25 2.74 13.86
CA ALA A 747 -34.64 1.43 14.40
C ALA A 747 -36.02 0.99 13.88
N PHE A 748 -37.00 1.91 13.85
CA PHE A 748 -38.32 1.63 13.28
C PHE A 748 -38.24 1.28 11.79
N MET A 749 -37.43 1.99 11.02
CA MET A 749 -37.16 1.67 9.61
C MET A 749 -36.47 0.30 9.44
N CYS A 750 -35.49 -0.04 10.27
CA CYS A 750 -34.85 -1.36 10.24
C CYS A 750 -35.83 -2.50 10.57
N ILE A 751 -36.73 -2.30 11.54
CA ILE A 751 -37.79 -3.26 11.89
C ILE A 751 -38.76 -3.41 10.71
N PHE A 752 -39.22 -2.31 10.12
CA PHE A 752 -40.16 -2.34 9.00
C PHE A 752 -39.56 -3.00 7.76
N MET A 753 -38.29 -2.69 7.43
CA MET A 753 -37.55 -3.37 6.36
C MET A 753 -37.32 -4.86 6.66
N SER A 754 -37.09 -5.24 7.92
CA SER A 754 -36.97 -6.65 8.32
C SER A 754 -38.30 -7.40 8.14
N PHE A 755 -39.42 -6.82 8.59
CA PHE A 755 -40.76 -7.37 8.33
C PHE A 755 -41.07 -7.46 6.83
N TYR A 756 -40.69 -6.45 6.03
CA TYR A 756 -40.88 -6.46 4.58
C TYR A 756 -40.03 -7.54 3.89
N ILE A 757 -38.77 -7.71 4.26
CA ILE A 757 -37.88 -8.78 3.77
C ILE A 757 -38.41 -10.16 4.18
N VAL A 758 -38.92 -10.31 5.41
CA VAL A 758 -39.53 -11.56 5.87
C VAL A 758 -40.84 -11.84 5.13
N ALA A 759 -41.68 -10.83 4.86
CA ALA A 759 -42.89 -10.97 4.07
C ALA A 759 -42.59 -11.34 2.60
N GLN A 760 -41.60 -10.70 1.98
CA GLN A 760 -41.10 -11.04 0.64
C GLN A 760 -40.54 -12.48 0.61
N ARG A 761 -39.70 -12.87 1.57
CA ARG A 761 -39.20 -14.24 1.71
C ARG A 761 -40.32 -15.26 1.95
N LYS A 762 -41.39 -14.90 2.67
CA LYS A 762 -42.57 -15.74 2.86
C LYS A 762 -43.35 -15.91 1.56
N LYS A 763 -43.41 -14.89 0.70
CA LYS A 763 -44.01 -14.93 -0.64
C LYS A 763 -43.20 -15.74 -1.67
N VAL A 764 -41.89 -15.89 -1.45
CA VAL A 764 -40.98 -16.73 -2.26
C VAL A 764 -40.92 -18.18 -1.72
N ARG A 765 -41.53 -18.48 -0.57
CA ARG A 765 -41.40 -19.78 0.12
C ARG A 765 -42.34 -20.88 -0.38
N ASP A 766 -43.19 -20.60 -1.36
CA ASP A 766 -44.18 -21.56 -1.86
C ASP A 766 -43.68 -22.39 -3.06
N ASP A 767 -42.42 -22.22 -3.51
CA ASP A 767 -41.94 -22.88 -4.76
C ASP A 767 -40.51 -23.45 -4.75
N PHE A 768 -39.85 -23.59 -3.58
CA PHE A 768 -38.52 -24.22 -3.48
C PHE A 768 -38.40 -25.21 -2.31
N GLY A 769 -38.60 -26.49 -2.61
CA GLY A 769 -38.32 -27.60 -1.70
C GLY A 769 -36.81 -27.85 -1.56
N TRP A 770 -36.32 -27.93 -0.32
CA TRP A 770 -34.93 -28.25 -0.03
C TRP A 770 -34.68 -29.76 -0.17
N THR A 771 -33.81 -30.15 -1.12
CA THR A 771 -33.28 -31.52 -1.17
C THR A 771 -32.15 -31.71 -0.16
N LYS A 772 -32.24 -32.79 0.60
CA LYS A 772 -31.27 -33.20 1.62
C LYS A 772 -29.97 -33.65 0.95
N LEU A 773 -28.81 -33.12 1.34
CA LEU A 773 -27.53 -33.69 0.90
C LEU A 773 -27.42 -35.13 1.40
N SER A 774 -27.24 -36.08 0.47
CA SER A 774 -26.85 -37.44 0.83
C SER A 774 -25.36 -37.45 1.22
N MET A 775 -25.07 -38.01 2.39
CA MET A 775 -23.71 -38.28 2.86
C MET A 775 -23.38 -39.77 2.71
N ASP A 776 -23.34 -40.27 1.47
CA ASP A 776 -22.75 -41.58 1.17
C ASP A 776 -21.42 -41.38 0.43
N VAL A 777 -20.33 -41.42 1.20
CA VAL A 777 -18.97 -41.48 0.67
C VAL A 777 -18.68 -42.92 0.27
N ARG A 778 -18.90 -43.26 -1.01
CA ARG A 778 -18.44 -44.52 -1.56
C ARG A 778 -16.94 -44.43 -1.87
N GLN A 779 -16.14 -45.15 -1.09
CA GLN A 779 -14.72 -45.38 -1.41
C GLN A 779 -14.61 -46.16 -2.72
N ASP A 780 -13.72 -45.75 -3.60
CA ASP A 780 -13.15 -46.63 -4.63
C ASP A 780 -11.62 -46.47 -4.64
N TYR A 781 -10.92 -47.57 -4.38
CA TYR A 781 -9.46 -47.67 -4.48
C TYR A 781 -9.06 -48.03 -5.92
N PRO A 782 -8.04 -47.40 -6.52
CA PRO A 782 -7.47 -47.90 -7.75
C PRO A 782 -6.49 -49.04 -7.44
N LYS A 783 -6.86 -50.28 -7.77
CA LYS A 783 -5.91 -51.37 -7.96
C LYS A 783 -6.08 -52.04 -9.31
N SER A 784 -5.09 -51.80 -10.17
CA SER A 784 -4.47 -52.75 -11.11
C SER A 784 -5.27 -54.02 -11.43
N GLY A 785 -5.80 -54.09 -12.65
CA GLY A 785 -6.24 -55.38 -13.19
C GLY A 785 -5.05 -56.30 -13.43
N ASN A 786 -5.18 -57.58 -13.07
CA ASN A 786 -4.55 -58.68 -13.77
C ASN A 786 -5.20 -60.03 -13.41
N GLN A 787 -5.42 -60.85 -14.45
CA GLN A 787 -5.55 -62.32 -14.44
C GLN A 787 -6.88 -63.02 -14.01
N PHE A 788 -7.46 -63.67 -15.04
CA PHE A 788 -8.04 -65.03 -15.09
C PHE A 788 -9.21 -65.49 -14.19
N ALA A 789 -10.41 -65.47 -14.79
CA ALA A 789 -11.23 -66.63 -15.18
C ALA A 789 -11.78 -67.67 -14.15
N ALA A 790 -13.03 -68.09 -14.43
CA ALA A 790 -13.80 -69.24 -13.88
C ALA A 790 -14.26 -69.11 -12.40
N ARG A 791 -15.47 -69.56 -12.00
CA ARG A 791 -16.58 -70.25 -12.71
C ARG A 791 -17.92 -69.95 -12.00
N LYS A 792 -19.02 -69.94 -12.76
CA LYS A 792 -20.43 -70.04 -12.31
C LYS A 792 -20.75 -71.49 -11.83
N PRO A 793 -21.87 -71.80 -11.14
CA PRO A 793 -23.25 -71.28 -11.34
C PRO A 793 -23.53 -69.83 -10.92
#